data_AF-A0A9Q8T8Y2-F1
#
_entry.id   AF-A0A9Q8T8Y2-F1
#
_cell.length_a   1.000
_cell.length_b   1.000
_cell.length_c   1.000
_cell.angle_alpha   90.00
_cell.angle_beta   90.00
_cell.angle_gamma   90.00
#
_symmetry.space_group_name_H-M   'P 1'
#
loop_
_entity.id
_entity.type
_entity.pdbx_description
1 polymer ?
#
loop_
_entity_poly.entity_id
_entity_poly.type
_entity_poly.pdbx_seq_one_letter_code
_entity_poly.pdbx_strand_id
1 'polypeptide(L)'
;MASRKLNVLVYTGTGTTVESVRHCIYSLRRLLSPTYAVIPVAEAALLKEPWQPTCALLVIPGGGDLGYCRVLNGPGNRRIPDYVRRGGAYLGFCAGGYYGSRRCEFEVGDRTLEVIGSRELGFFPGTCRGGALKGFEYHSERGARVVRLSVKEGFGEGDEVLSYYNGGGVFVDAEKFENVEVLAQYADEIAVDGGAGKAAVIHCTVGSGNVILTGPHPEFAAANLNPQPQIPSYEALVSSLAAADAARVTFLRACLSRLGLDLSADPSAPPSLSRMHLTSANHVEVGEMLASWEEAITRETGQGQDADEKEEYIRGEHDVFRIEKLSSRWDVDELKQALPSSGSGDAGVGRMLDYDALVKVIVPHEEEWPDAKETPSFNHRLFYGSLKEYRAIEPAAEEWGDTLMYGEVVTSTNTLMDKNPKLLAHLPTGFTLTATTQVAGRGRGTNVWVSPAGCLIFSTVINHPAHLAASHPVVFIQYIAAIAIVEAVKSYDAACGDVPVKLKWPNDIYCRDPASTPQDPSYVKIGGILSNCAYSQGAYQIVLGIGINTTNSRPTTSLNAIAPAPLKMAGGFRLESLLARILTRIEALYAQFRREGFSRDLEERYYKHWLHSGQNVTLEAEAGAKAKVVGITRDWGMLKAVEVDGMGRETGRMWALQSDENSFDFWKGLVKRKFLTIGLPEPDLSVLHPPRGNCAARHHGDNAETKVHSLVQRLNDSRSQNTLWLLEELKIPYTVQLFRRAPNRLAPPELEAVHPLGKAPVLEITPVSTDEDPSPAPIRLAESGYITQYLVEHFGHRKPGLVPPRWKAGREGKVGGETEAYARFWYLLHYVEGSFFPVIVQFLLINVLKSSNVPFLIRPLTSLVASKIFSLVIFPNAQKHLAMLENYLKTAPGVSAGGGGFLCGPELTAADILISFALITADAENAWDSMGSWPGGSVKAAHPVLFEYVERLKREPGYLRVVEKVKEIEG
;
A
#
# COMPACT_ATOMS: atom_id res chain seq x y z
N MET A 1 21.91 7.58 -20.45
CA MET A 1 21.86 8.82 -19.61
C MET A 1 21.25 8.47 -18.27
N ALA A 2 21.78 8.99 -17.15
CA ALA A 2 21.20 8.72 -15.83
C ALA A 2 19.81 9.39 -15.73
N SER A 3 18.79 8.64 -15.33
CA SER A 3 17.47 9.19 -15.04
C SER A 3 17.61 10.29 -13.99
N ARG A 4 17.08 11.50 -14.26
CA ARG A 4 17.07 12.61 -13.31
C ARG A 4 16.47 12.12 -11.98
N LYS A 5 17.16 12.37 -10.87
CA LYS A 5 16.69 12.05 -9.52
C LYS A 5 15.57 13.03 -9.14
N LEU A 6 14.38 12.53 -8.81
CA LEU A 6 13.19 13.34 -8.56
C LEU A 6 12.66 13.23 -7.12
N ASN A 7 13.18 12.28 -6.32
CA ASN A 7 12.63 11.98 -5.00
C ASN A 7 13.47 12.62 -3.88
N VAL A 8 12.83 13.40 -3.02
CA VAL A 8 13.36 13.88 -1.75
C VAL A 8 12.75 12.99 -0.66
N LEU A 9 13.57 12.14 -0.07
CA LEU A 9 13.14 11.16 0.92
C LEU A 9 13.30 11.74 2.32
N VAL A 10 12.21 11.79 3.10
CA VAL A 10 12.23 12.26 4.49
C VAL A 10 12.05 11.04 5.39
N TYR A 11 13.05 10.73 6.22
CA TYR A 11 12.95 9.63 7.16
C TYR A 11 11.90 9.91 8.24
N THR A 12 11.00 8.96 8.50
CA THR A 12 9.91 9.06 9.48
C THR A 12 9.90 7.91 10.48
N GLY A 13 10.97 7.11 10.50
CA GLY A 13 11.06 5.90 11.32
C GLY A 13 11.56 6.15 12.74
N THR A 14 11.96 5.05 13.38
CA THR A 14 12.49 5.02 14.76
C THR A 14 13.56 6.10 15.00
N GLY A 15 13.34 6.95 16.00
CA GLY A 15 14.25 8.02 16.41
C GLY A 15 13.80 9.43 16.01
N THR A 16 12.84 9.57 15.10
CA THR A 16 12.29 10.89 14.74
C THR A 16 11.22 11.36 15.73
N THR A 17 10.99 12.67 15.83
CA THR A 17 9.77 13.21 16.45
C THR A 17 8.73 13.57 15.38
N VAL A 18 7.46 13.37 15.70
CA VAL A 18 6.34 13.70 14.81
C VAL A 18 6.40 15.16 14.38
N GLU A 19 6.66 16.07 15.32
CA GLU A 19 6.82 17.50 15.06
C GLU A 19 7.95 17.80 14.06
N SER A 20 9.15 17.20 14.24
CA SER A 20 10.27 17.45 13.31
C SER A 20 9.98 16.96 11.90
N VAL A 21 9.39 15.76 11.77
CA VAL A 21 8.98 15.20 10.47
C VAL A 21 7.95 16.10 9.80
N ARG A 22 6.97 16.57 10.58
CA ARG A 22 5.88 17.44 10.14
C ARG A 22 6.41 18.75 9.54
N HIS A 23 7.25 19.47 10.29
CA HIS A 23 7.87 20.71 9.86
C HIS A 23 8.81 20.51 8.67
N CYS A 24 9.58 19.42 8.66
CA CYS A 24 10.48 19.06 7.57
C CYS A 24 9.72 18.86 6.25
N ILE A 25 8.67 18.02 6.25
CA ILE A 25 7.87 17.76 5.05
C ILE A 25 7.19 19.04 4.56
N TYR A 26 6.62 19.84 5.46
CA TYR A 26 5.99 21.12 5.13
C TYR A 26 6.97 22.07 4.41
N SER A 27 8.12 22.33 5.02
CA SER A 27 9.11 23.27 4.49
C SER A 27 9.69 22.78 3.16
N LEU A 28 10.00 21.49 3.04
CA LEU A 28 10.52 20.93 1.79
C LEU A 28 9.48 20.96 0.67
N ARG A 29 8.20 20.63 0.94
CA ARG A 29 7.14 20.70 -0.08
C ARG A 29 6.98 22.12 -0.61
N ARG A 30 6.95 23.12 0.28
CA ARG A 30 6.86 24.53 -0.10
C ARG A 30 8.03 25.01 -0.96
N LEU A 31 9.24 24.48 -0.72
CA LEU A 31 10.46 24.91 -1.41
C LEU A 31 10.80 24.12 -2.68
N LEU A 32 10.35 22.86 -2.76
CA LEU A 32 10.76 21.91 -3.79
C LEU A 32 9.63 21.48 -4.73
N SER A 33 8.36 21.73 -4.37
CA SER A 33 7.24 21.50 -5.28
C SER A 33 7.22 22.57 -6.39
N PRO A 34 6.91 22.22 -7.65
CA PRO A 34 6.58 20.88 -8.16
C PRO A 34 7.79 20.09 -8.67
N THR A 35 9.01 20.61 -8.51
CA THR A 35 10.24 20.04 -9.10
C THR A 35 10.61 18.67 -8.54
N TYR A 36 10.42 18.46 -7.23
CA TYR A 36 10.73 17.21 -6.54
C TYR A 36 9.53 16.66 -5.76
N ALA A 37 9.45 15.33 -5.68
CA ALA A 37 8.51 14.63 -4.81
C ALA A 37 9.08 14.56 -3.38
N VAL A 38 8.39 15.12 -2.40
CA VAL A 38 8.77 14.96 -0.98
C VAL A 38 8.02 13.77 -0.38
N ILE A 39 8.75 12.68 -0.14
CA ILE A 39 8.20 11.36 0.19
C ILE A 39 8.65 10.95 1.61
N PRO A 40 7.71 10.72 2.55
CA PRO A 40 8.05 10.12 3.84
C PRO A 40 8.44 8.64 3.68
N VAL A 41 9.52 8.20 4.34
CA VAL A 41 10.01 6.81 4.29
C VAL A 41 10.38 6.28 5.68
N ALA A 42 10.01 5.03 5.96
CA ALA A 42 10.41 4.31 7.18
C ALA A 42 11.73 3.55 6.99
N GLU A 43 12.28 2.99 8.07
CA GLU A 43 13.53 2.21 8.06
C GLU A 43 13.49 1.02 7.11
N ALA A 44 12.34 0.36 6.97
CA ALA A 44 12.18 -0.78 6.07
C ALA A 44 12.51 -0.39 4.62
N ALA A 45 12.07 0.79 4.17
CA ALA A 45 12.35 1.28 2.82
C ALA A 45 13.85 1.55 2.62
N LEU A 46 14.50 2.21 3.58
CA LEU A 46 15.94 2.50 3.48
C LEU A 46 16.81 1.23 3.50
N LEU A 47 16.38 0.20 4.22
CA LEU A 47 17.11 -1.06 4.37
C LEU A 47 16.87 -2.02 3.19
N LYS A 48 15.63 -2.14 2.71
CA LYS A 48 15.21 -3.22 1.81
C LYS A 48 14.94 -2.75 0.37
N GLU A 49 14.56 -1.50 0.15
CA GLU A 49 14.12 -1.03 -1.17
C GLU A 49 15.25 -0.37 -1.98
N PRO A 50 15.19 -0.39 -3.33
CA PRO A 50 16.22 0.21 -4.19
C PRO A 50 16.00 1.73 -4.38
N TRP A 51 16.14 2.52 -3.31
CA TRP A 51 15.83 3.96 -3.30
C TRP A 51 16.94 4.86 -3.85
N GLN A 52 18.22 4.46 -3.75
CA GLN A 52 19.37 5.28 -4.14
C GLN A 52 19.32 5.85 -5.58
N PRO A 53 18.84 5.10 -6.60
CA PRO A 53 18.88 5.58 -7.99
C PRO A 53 17.96 6.77 -8.29
N THR A 54 16.86 6.92 -7.55
CA THR A 54 15.83 7.96 -7.79
C THR A 54 15.89 9.11 -6.77
N CYS A 55 16.65 8.94 -5.69
CA CYS A 55 16.74 9.86 -4.58
C CYS A 55 17.67 11.06 -4.88
N ALA A 56 17.09 12.25 -4.96
CA ALA A 56 17.79 13.53 -5.11
C ALA A 56 18.38 14.01 -3.78
N LEU A 57 17.64 13.85 -2.69
CA LEU A 57 18.05 14.24 -1.33
C LEU A 57 17.47 13.24 -0.32
N LEU A 58 18.29 12.77 0.62
CA LEU A 58 17.85 12.06 1.83
C LEU A 58 17.90 13.02 3.02
N VAL A 59 16.78 13.14 3.73
CA VAL A 59 16.64 14.01 4.91
C VAL A 59 16.37 13.17 6.15
N ILE A 60 17.17 13.38 7.20
CA ILE A 60 16.94 12.80 8.54
C ILE A 60 16.56 13.94 9.50
N PRO A 61 15.29 14.02 9.93
CA PRO A 61 14.81 15.06 10.83
C PRO A 61 15.37 14.96 12.26
N GLY A 62 15.00 15.91 13.11
CA GLY A 62 15.30 15.90 14.55
C GLY A 62 14.55 14.83 15.34
N GLY A 63 15.02 14.59 16.58
CA GLY A 63 14.51 13.57 17.49
C GLY A 63 15.59 13.03 18.43
N GLY A 64 15.66 11.71 18.60
CA GLY A 64 16.68 11.01 19.39
C GLY A 64 17.58 10.12 18.52
N ASP A 65 18.85 10.47 18.42
CA ASP A 65 19.79 9.88 17.46
C ASP A 65 20.09 8.38 17.70
N LEU A 66 19.99 7.91 18.95
CA LEU A 66 20.12 6.48 19.29
C LEU A 66 19.04 5.62 18.64
N GLY A 67 17.86 6.20 18.35
CA GLY A 67 16.81 5.53 17.59
C GLY A 67 17.29 5.18 16.17
N TYR A 68 17.92 6.14 15.49
CA TYR A 68 18.52 5.93 14.17
C TYR A 68 19.60 4.86 14.22
N CYS A 69 20.50 4.95 15.20
CA CYS A 69 21.57 3.97 15.41
C CYS A 69 21.01 2.55 15.58
N ARG A 70 19.93 2.39 16.35
CA ARG A 70 19.34 1.08 16.64
C ARG A 70 18.87 0.35 15.39
N VAL A 71 18.29 1.08 14.42
CA VAL A 71 17.64 0.46 13.25
C VAL A 71 18.44 0.58 11.95
N LEU A 72 19.35 1.55 11.83
CA LEU A 72 20.13 1.78 10.61
C LEU A 72 21.60 1.34 10.68
N ASN A 73 22.16 1.10 11.88
CA ASN A 73 23.53 0.58 11.99
C ASN A 73 23.69 -0.75 11.22
N GLY A 74 24.86 -0.93 10.60
CA GLY A 74 25.13 -2.03 9.69
C GLY A 74 24.56 -1.76 8.28
N PRO A 75 23.48 -2.44 7.83
CA PRO A 75 23.04 -2.34 6.43
C PRO A 75 22.64 -0.93 5.99
N GLY A 76 21.94 -0.15 6.82
CA GLY A 76 21.53 1.22 6.49
C GLY A 76 22.74 2.14 6.33
N ASN A 77 23.68 2.07 7.28
CA ASN A 77 24.91 2.86 7.30
C ASN A 77 25.99 2.40 6.32
N ARG A 78 25.80 1.28 5.63
CA ARG A 78 26.52 0.99 4.38
C ARG A 78 25.88 1.70 3.19
N ARG A 79 24.55 1.65 3.08
CA ARG A 79 23.81 2.15 1.92
C ARG A 79 23.77 3.68 1.82
N ILE A 80 23.63 4.39 2.94
CA ILE A 80 23.51 5.85 2.95
C ILE A 80 24.85 6.54 2.55
N PRO A 81 26.01 6.18 3.12
CA PRO A 81 27.27 6.76 2.67
C PRO A 81 27.61 6.40 1.22
N ASP A 82 27.29 5.18 0.76
CA ASP A 82 27.50 4.78 -0.63
C ASP A 82 26.66 5.61 -1.61
N TYR A 83 25.43 5.96 -1.23
CA TYR A 83 24.59 6.89 -1.96
C TYR A 83 25.24 8.27 -2.09
N VAL A 84 25.67 8.85 -0.96
CA VAL A 84 26.28 10.19 -0.94
C VAL A 84 27.58 10.21 -1.73
N ARG A 85 28.50 9.27 -1.50
CA ARG A 85 29.80 9.19 -2.21
C ARG A 85 29.65 9.17 -3.73
N ARG A 86 28.54 8.63 -4.25
CA ARG A 86 28.20 8.56 -5.69
C ARG A 86 27.43 9.79 -6.21
N GLY A 87 27.52 10.94 -5.54
CA GLY A 87 26.83 12.17 -5.94
C GLY A 87 25.40 12.26 -5.43
N GLY A 88 25.12 11.68 -4.27
CA GLY A 88 23.88 11.90 -3.51
C GLY A 88 23.98 13.12 -2.58
N ALA A 89 22.84 13.56 -2.06
CA ALA A 89 22.78 14.66 -1.10
C ALA A 89 22.14 14.20 0.23
N TYR A 90 22.68 14.65 1.36
CA TYR A 90 22.14 14.37 2.69
C TYR A 90 21.89 15.67 3.46
N LEU A 91 20.75 15.73 4.16
CA LEU A 91 20.42 16.83 5.07
C LEU A 91 20.00 16.27 6.44
N GLY A 92 20.74 16.62 7.49
CA GLY A 92 20.45 16.19 8.85
C GLY A 92 20.07 17.38 9.74
N PHE A 93 18.87 17.35 10.31
CA PHE A 93 18.41 18.38 11.26
C PHE A 93 18.57 17.91 12.70
N CYS A 94 19.21 18.71 13.57
CA CYS A 94 19.39 18.44 14.99
C CYS A 94 19.95 17.02 15.24
N ALA A 95 19.15 16.08 15.76
CA ALA A 95 19.55 14.68 15.94
C ALA A 95 19.99 13.99 14.65
N GLY A 96 19.41 14.33 13.50
CA GLY A 96 19.88 13.87 12.19
C GLY A 96 21.26 14.45 11.81
N GLY A 97 21.61 15.62 12.35
CA GLY A 97 22.93 16.22 12.29
C GLY A 97 23.94 15.50 13.18
N TYR A 98 23.57 15.17 14.42
CA TYR A 98 24.39 14.37 15.35
C TYR A 98 24.71 13.00 14.79
N TYR A 99 23.69 12.36 14.24
CA TYR A 99 23.79 11.07 13.61
C TYR A 99 24.77 11.06 12.44
N GLY A 100 24.85 12.18 11.70
CA GLY A 100 25.82 12.39 10.63
C GLY A 100 27.25 12.67 11.08
N SER A 101 27.50 12.84 12.38
CA SER A 101 28.84 13.11 12.93
C SER A 101 29.51 11.83 13.40
N ARG A 102 30.85 11.77 13.41
CA ARG A 102 31.60 10.58 13.83
C ARG A 102 31.38 10.24 15.30
N ARG A 103 31.18 11.27 16.12
CA ARG A 103 30.91 11.15 17.56
C ARG A 103 29.84 12.15 17.98
N CYS A 104 29.01 11.73 18.92
CA CYS A 104 28.00 12.56 19.57
C CYS A 104 28.29 12.62 21.07
N GLU A 105 28.23 13.83 21.63
CA GLU A 105 28.33 14.14 23.06
C GLU A 105 27.17 15.08 23.42
N PHE A 106 26.11 14.56 24.04
CA PHE A 106 24.90 15.31 24.36
C PHE A 106 24.70 15.36 25.88
N GLU A 107 24.50 16.57 26.43
CA GLU A 107 24.24 16.81 27.88
C GLU A 107 25.21 16.03 28.80
N VAL A 108 26.52 16.12 28.50
CA VAL A 108 27.59 15.41 29.23
C VAL A 108 27.56 15.79 30.72
N GLY A 109 27.48 14.78 31.59
CA GLY A 109 27.38 14.96 33.04
C GLY A 109 25.95 14.98 33.60
N ASP A 110 24.91 15.07 32.75
CA ASP A 110 23.53 14.89 33.18
C ASP A 110 23.11 13.42 33.01
N ARG A 111 23.06 12.67 34.13
CA ARG A 111 22.74 11.23 34.12
C ARG A 111 21.38 10.88 33.51
N THR A 112 20.47 11.84 33.36
CA THR A 112 19.13 11.60 32.80
C THR A 112 19.05 11.86 31.30
N LEU A 113 19.97 12.67 30.76
CA LEU A 113 19.95 13.12 29.36
C LEU A 113 21.20 12.72 28.56
N GLU A 114 22.26 12.27 29.24
CA GLU A 114 23.59 12.02 28.66
C GLU A 114 23.56 10.99 27.53
N VAL A 115 24.10 11.38 26.37
CA VAL A 115 24.36 10.49 25.25
C VAL A 115 25.78 10.71 24.75
N ILE A 116 26.65 9.72 24.94
CA ILE A 116 28.05 9.76 24.49
C ILE A 116 28.36 8.52 23.68
N GLY A 117 28.87 8.70 22.46
CA GLY A 117 29.39 7.57 21.68
C GLY A 117 29.66 7.88 20.23
N SER A 118 30.25 6.89 19.55
CA SER A 118 30.52 6.95 18.11
C SER A 118 29.23 6.75 17.30
N ARG A 119 29.21 7.26 16.06
CA ARG A 119 28.19 6.94 15.05
C ARG A 119 28.87 6.37 13.81
N GLU A 120 28.21 5.40 13.18
CA GLU A 120 28.76 4.71 12.01
C GLU A 120 28.73 5.57 10.73
N LEU A 121 27.75 6.49 10.61
CA LEU A 121 27.55 7.30 9.40
C LEU A 121 28.74 8.25 9.13
N GLY A 122 29.12 9.07 10.13
CA GLY A 122 30.40 9.78 10.18
C GLY A 122 30.75 10.66 8.98
N PHE A 123 29.78 11.37 8.40
CA PHE A 123 30.03 12.36 7.34
C PHE A 123 30.87 13.54 7.84
N PHE A 124 30.55 14.06 9.02
CA PHE A 124 31.43 14.96 9.74
C PHE A 124 32.43 14.14 10.57
N PRO A 125 33.74 14.27 10.34
CA PRO A 125 34.75 13.44 11.00
C PRO A 125 34.93 13.77 12.50
N GLY A 126 34.46 14.93 12.95
CA GLY A 126 34.59 15.39 14.33
C GLY A 126 33.45 14.98 15.26
N THR A 127 33.42 15.65 16.41
CA THR A 127 32.38 15.49 17.44
C THR A 127 31.32 16.57 17.26
N CYS A 128 30.05 16.17 17.24
CA CYS A 128 28.97 17.12 17.51
C CYS A 128 28.63 17.09 19.00
N ARG A 129 28.66 18.26 19.63
CA ARG A 129 28.41 18.42 21.07
C ARG A 129 27.07 19.14 21.28
N GLY A 130 26.08 18.41 21.77
CA GLY A 130 24.70 18.86 21.92
C GLY A 130 24.36 19.40 23.31
N GLY A 131 23.20 20.05 23.40
CA GLY A 131 22.91 20.94 24.52
C GLY A 131 23.64 22.28 24.36
N ALA A 132 23.82 22.75 23.11
CA ALA A 132 24.54 23.98 22.80
C ALA A 132 24.01 25.18 23.61
N LEU A 133 22.72 25.17 23.95
CA LEU A 133 22.09 26.06 24.90
C LEU A 133 21.35 25.21 25.96
N LYS A 134 21.51 25.58 27.24
CA LYS A 134 20.95 24.85 28.39
C LYS A 134 19.43 24.86 28.43
N GLY A 135 18.83 23.85 29.06
CA GLY A 135 17.40 23.81 29.40
C GLY A 135 16.57 22.89 28.51
N PHE A 136 17.19 22.03 27.72
CA PHE A 136 16.52 20.98 26.96
C PHE A 136 15.81 19.99 27.90
N GLU A 137 14.62 19.54 27.50
CA GLU A 137 13.83 18.55 28.25
C GLU A 137 13.13 17.64 27.22
N TYR A 138 13.29 16.32 27.35
CA TYR A 138 12.64 15.38 26.43
C TYR A 138 11.12 15.51 26.48
N HIS A 139 10.48 15.43 25.31
CA HIS A 139 9.02 15.50 25.15
C HIS A 139 8.38 16.80 25.67
N SER A 140 9.15 17.89 25.72
CA SER A 140 8.75 19.17 26.28
C SER A 140 9.29 20.34 25.46
N GLU A 141 8.51 21.41 25.38
CA GLU A 141 8.88 22.66 24.71
C GLU A 141 9.57 23.66 25.67
N ARG A 142 9.82 23.27 26.93
CA ARG A 142 10.39 24.18 27.94
C ARG A 142 11.78 24.69 27.57
N GLY A 143 12.56 23.91 26.83
CA GLY A 143 13.87 24.30 26.33
C GLY A 143 13.85 25.13 25.06
N ALA A 144 12.70 25.18 24.37
CA ALA A 144 12.56 25.79 23.07
C ALA A 144 12.79 27.30 23.11
N ARG A 145 13.57 27.81 22.16
CA ARG A 145 13.85 29.24 21.99
C ARG A 145 14.17 29.58 20.55
N VAL A 146 14.17 30.87 20.26
CA VAL A 146 14.76 31.41 19.04
C VAL A 146 16.26 31.59 19.29
N VAL A 147 17.07 31.13 18.34
CA VAL A 147 18.52 31.36 18.33
C VAL A 147 18.91 32.16 17.11
N ARG A 148 19.88 33.06 17.29
CA ARG A 148 20.44 33.85 16.20
C ARG A 148 21.70 33.18 15.66
N LEU A 149 21.76 33.08 14.34
CA LEU A 149 22.87 32.50 13.61
C LEU A 149 23.53 33.58 12.76
N SER A 150 24.85 33.73 12.89
CA SER A 150 25.65 34.52 11.96
C SER A 150 25.95 33.66 10.74
N VAL A 151 25.54 34.14 9.57
CA VAL A 151 25.61 33.42 8.29
C VAL A 151 26.91 33.80 7.58
N LYS A 152 27.56 32.84 6.94
CA LYS A 152 28.78 33.07 6.16
C LYS A 152 28.53 34.10 5.05
N GLU A 153 29.46 35.04 4.89
CA GLU A 153 29.43 36.03 3.81
C GLU A 153 29.26 35.36 2.44
N GLY A 154 28.27 35.83 1.66
CA GLY A 154 27.93 35.29 0.34
C GLY A 154 27.08 34.02 0.36
N PHE A 155 26.64 33.53 1.52
CA PHE A 155 25.73 32.39 1.63
C PHE A 155 24.31 32.84 2.00
N GLY A 156 23.39 32.86 1.04
CA GLY A 156 22.01 33.34 1.25
C GLY A 156 21.88 34.86 1.17
N GLU A 157 20.80 35.41 1.73
CA GLU A 157 20.58 36.86 1.82
C GLU A 157 20.68 37.32 3.29
N GLY A 158 21.63 38.20 3.58
CA GLY A 158 21.87 38.78 4.91
C GLY A 158 22.91 38.03 5.74
N ASP A 159 23.42 38.73 6.77
CA ASP A 159 24.52 38.24 7.63
C ASP A 159 24.02 37.50 8.88
N GLU A 160 22.72 37.55 9.15
CA GLU A 160 22.08 36.92 10.31
C GLU A 160 20.73 36.28 9.98
N VAL A 161 20.42 35.16 10.63
CA VAL A 161 19.11 34.49 10.53
C VAL A 161 18.65 33.97 11.90
N LEU A 162 17.35 34.04 12.16
CA LEU A 162 16.73 33.45 13.34
C LEU A 162 16.22 32.04 13.04
N SER A 163 16.49 31.10 13.96
CA SER A 163 16.07 29.71 13.83
C SER A 163 15.44 29.22 15.13
N TYR A 164 14.49 28.29 15.02
CA TYR A 164 14.01 27.54 16.19
C TYR A 164 15.15 26.64 16.70
N TYR A 165 15.25 26.51 18.02
CA TYR A 165 16.20 25.64 18.70
C TYR A 165 15.50 24.90 19.84
N ASN A 166 15.67 23.58 19.88
CA ASN A 166 15.32 22.75 21.03
C ASN A 166 16.25 21.52 21.07
N GLY A 167 17.32 21.59 21.89
CA GLY A 167 18.28 20.50 22.04
C GLY A 167 19.21 20.29 20.85
N GLY A 168 19.64 21.38 20.18
CA GLY A 168 20.65 21.43 19.11
C GLY A 168 22.11 21.41 19.62
N GLY A 169 23.08 21.23 18.71
CA GLY A 169 24.50 21.06 19.05
C GLY A 169 25.45 21.82 18.16
N VAL A 170 26.70 21.94 18.61
CA VAL A 170 27.80 22.60 17.90
C VAL A 170 28.73 21.55 17.27
N PHE A 171 29.19 21.80 16.05
CA PHE A 171 30.17 20.97 15.36
C PHE A 171 31.58 21.39 15.77
N VAL A 172 32.19 20.63 16.67
CA VAL A 172 33.44 21.01 17.35
C VAL A 172 34.59 21.05 16.35
N ASP A 173 35.34 22.16 16.36
CA ASP A 173 36.53 22.34 15.51
C ASP A 173 36.28 22.14 14.01
N ALA A 174 35.07 22.46 13.52
CA ALA A 174 34.68 22.23 12.13
C ALA A 174 35.67 22.82 11.12
N GLU A 175 36.25 23.98 11.40
CA GLU A 175 37.22 24.68 10.54
C GLU A 175 38.56 23.94 10.38
N LYS A 176 38.87 22.97 11.24
CA LYS A 176 40.11 22.18 11.14
C LYS A 176 40.06 21.10 10.05
N PHE A 177 38.89 20.83 9.48
CA PHE A 177 38.70 19.76 8.51
C PHE A 177 38.59 20.33 7.08
N GLU A 178 39.50 19.94 6.20
CA GLU A 178 39.57 20.46 4.82
C GLU A 178 38.29 20.21 4.00
N ASN A 179 37.57 19.13 4.29
CA ASN A 179 36.35 18.75 3.58
C ASN A 179 35.07 19.35 4.21
N VAL A 180 35.20 20.27 5.16
CA VAL A 180 34.11 20.88 5.92
C VAL A 180 34.13 22.39 5.77
N GLU A 181 32.96 22.95 5.46
CA GLU A 181 32.72 24.39 5.37
C GLU A 181 31.67 24.80 6.40
N VAL A 182 31.97 25.80 7.22
CA VAL A 182 31.01 26.37 8.17
C VAL A 182 30.12 27.36 7.43
N LEU A 183 28.81 27.08 7.39
CA LEU A 183 27.81 27.92 6.71
C LEU A 183 27.15 28.93 7.65
N ALA A 184 26.98 28.56 8.92
CA ALA A 184 26.46 29.46 9.94
C ALA A 184 26.98 29.09 11.34
N GLN A 185 27.12 30.10 12.21
CA GLN A 185 27.59 29.95 13.59
C GLN A 185 26.57 30.51 14.58
N TYR A 186 26.54 29.96 15.80
CA TYR A 186 25.75 30.56 16.88
C TYR A 186 26.32 31.93 17.22
N ALA A 187 25.49 32.98 17.11
CA ALA A 187 25.87 34.34 17.48
C ALA A 187 25.94 34.51 19.02
N ASP A 188 25.10 33.77 19.73
CA ASP A 188 24.99 33.83 21.18
C ASP A 188 26.06 32.95 21.87
N GLU A 189 26.22 33.11 23.18
CA GLU A 189 27.09 32.24 23.99
C GLU A 189 26.52 30.81 24.06
N ILE A 190 27.40 29.83 23.86
CA ILE A 190 27.04 28.40 23.92
C ILE A 190 27.48 27.81 25.27
N ALA A 191 26.71 26.85 25.76
CA ALA A 191 26.90 26.21 27.07
C ALA A 191 27.95 25.08 27.05
N VAL A 192 28.45 24.72 25.87
CA VAL A 192 29.40 23.64 25.65
C VAL A 192 30.62 24.17 24.90
N ASP A 193 31.75 23.49 25.06
CA ASP A 193 32.96 23.83 24.31
C ASP A 193 32.80 23.50 22.81
N GLY A 194 32.92 24.52 21.95
CA GLY A 194 32.87 24.39 20.50
C GLY A 194 34.24 24.23 19.82
N GLY A 195 35.33 24.28 20.59
CA GLY A 195 36.68 24.35 20.08
C GLY A 195 37.00 25.74 19.51
N ALA A 196 37.52 25.79 18.28
CA ALA A 196 37.94 27.04 17.63
C ALA A 196 36.78 28.00 17.26
N GLY A 197 35.53 27.54 17.24
CA GLY A 197 34.38 28.34 16.81
C GLY A 197 33.04 27.81 17.31
N LYS A 198 31.94 28.42 16.83
CA LYS A 198 30.56 28.10 17.26
C LYS A 198 29.72 27.54 16.11
N ALA A 199 30.28 26.64 15.31
CA ALA A 199 29.67 26.11 14.09
C ALA A 199 28.30 25.45 14.36
N ALA A 200 27.22 26.07 13.86
CA ALA A 200 25.84 25.63 14.03
C ALA A 200 25.32 24.87 12.79
N VAL A 201 25.79 25.25 11.61
CA VAL A 201 25.45 24.61 10.33
C VAL A 201 26.72 24.42 9.53
N ILE A 202 26.97 23.18 9.08
CA ILE A 202 28.15 22.83 8.29
C ILE A 202 27.76 22.14 6.99
N HIS A 203 28.56 22.35 5.95
CA HIS A 203 28.57 21.58 4.71
C HIS A 203 29.78 20.66 4.71
N CYS A 204 29.60 19.39 4.37
CA CYS A 204 30.68 18.43 4.19
C CYS A 204 30.67 17.90 2.76
N THR A 205 31.85 17.84 2.14
CA THR A 205 32.03 17.14 0.86
C THR A 205 32.41 15.69 1.13
N VAL A 206 31.67 14.75 0.55
CA VAL A 206 31.86 13.30 0.76
C VAL A 206 31.85 12.58 -0.58
N GLY A 207 33.03 12.18 -1.07
CA GLY A 207 33.16 11.68 -2.44
C GLY A 207 32.71 12.74 -3.45
N SER A 208 31.77 12.39 -4.33
CA SER A 208 31.14 13.34 -5.25
C SER A 208 29.83 13.96 -4.72
N GLY A 209 29.44 13.66 -3.48
CA GLY A 209 28.19 14.13 -2.88
C GLY A 209 28.35 15.25 -1.86
N ASN A 210 27.21 15.82 -1.46
CA ASN A 210 27.12 16.96 -0.56
C ASN A 210 26.28 16.62 0.67
N VAL A 211 26.75 17.04 1.84
CA VAL A 211 26.07 16.82 3.13
C VAL A 211 25.92 18.15 3.83
N ILE A 212 24.73 18.46 4.35
CA ILE A 212 24.54 19.57 5.30
C ILE A 212 24.03 19.00 6.62
N LEU A 213 24.65 19.41 7.72
CA LEU A 213 24.26 19.04 9.08
C LEU A 213 23.96 20.32 9.86
N THR A 214 22.84 20.33 10.59
CA THR A 214 22.42 21.47 11.41
C THR A 214 22.28 21.06 12.87
N GLY A 215 22.70 21.94 13.78
CA GLY A 215 22.32 21.90 15.18
C GLY A 215 20.91 22.45 15.43
N PRO A 216 20.57 23.67 14.97
CA PRO A 216 19.23 24.25 15.11
C PRO A 216 18.27 23.74 14.01
N HIS A 217 17.01 24.16 14.08
CA HIS A 217 15.93 23.72 13.19
C HIS A 217 15.45 24.84 12.23
N PRO A 218 16.18 25.11 11.13
CA PRO A 218 15.74 26.09 10.15
C PRO A 218 14.47 25.64 9.40
N GLU A 219 14.07 24.37 9.48
CA GLU A 219 12.85 23.82 8.89
C GLU A 219 11.57 24.15 9.66
N PHE A 220 11.67 24.61 10.91
CA PHE A 220 10.51 24.94 11.74
C PHE A 220 9.92 26.29 11.32
N ALA A 221 8.67 26.25 10.85
CA ALA A 221 7.89 27.42 10.43
C ALA A 221 6.97 27.86 11.57
N ALA A 222 6.97 29.16 11.90
CA ALA A 222 6.19 29.71 13.00
C ALA A 222 4.70 29.38 12.91
N ALA A 223 4.15 29.40 11.68
CA ALA A 223 2.75 29.11 11.42
C ALA A 223 2.32 27.68 11.80
N ASN A 224 3.26 26.76 11.99
CA ASN A 224 2.99 25.37 12.39
C ASN A 224 3.21 25.12 13.89
N LEU A 225 3.74 26.09 14.64
CA LEU A 225 3.95 25.93 16.08
C LEU A 225 2.63 26.09 16.83
N ASN A 226 2.31 25.10 17.66
CA ASN A 226 1.12 25.15 18.50
C ASN A 226 1.40 25.98 19.76
N PRO A 227 0.48 26.88 20.20
CA PRO A 227 0.62 27.58 21.46
C PRO A 227 0.83 26.62 22.63
N GLN A 228 1.69 26.99 23.57
CA GLN A 228 1.98 26.23 24.78
C GLN A 228 1.53 27.05 26.00
N PRO A 229 0.27 26.91 26.47
CA PRO A 229 -0.27 27.77 27.53
C PRO A 229 0.51 27.71 28.85
N GLN A 230 1.23 26.60 29.07
CA GLN A 230 2.04 26.37 30.26
C GLN A 230 3.46 26.99 30.16
N ILE A 231 3.82 27.57 29.02
CA ILE A 231 5.15 28.13 28.75
C ILE A 231 4.97 29.57 28.21
N PRO A 232 4.92 30.59 29.09
CA PRO A 232 4.63 31.98 28.69
C PRO A 232 5.62 32.55 27.67
N SER A 233 6.88 32.11 27.70
CA SER A 233 7.92 32.53 26.74
C SER A 233 7.72 31.96 25.33
N TYR A 234 6.88 30.95 25.17
CA TYR A 234 6.68 30.26 23.90
C TYR A 234 5.92 31.12 22.88
N GLU A 235 5.00 31.95 23.32
CA GLU A 235 4.27 32.87 22.43
C GLU A 235 5.22 33.92 21.82
N ALA A 236 6.09 34.51 22.63
CA ALA A 236 7.11 35.45 22.16
C ALA A 236 8.10 34.80 21.16
N LEU A 237 8.43 33.51 21.37
CA LEU A 237 9.22 32.71 20.43
C LEU A 237 8.52 32.59 19.08
N VAL A 238 7.23 32.22 19.06
CA VAL A 238 6.46 32.05 17.82
C VAL A 238 6.38 33.36 17.05
N SER A 239 6.09 34.47 17.74
CA SER A 239 6.03 35.81 17.12
C SER A 239 7.36 36.24 16.52
N SER A 240 8.47 35.96 17.21
CA SER A 240 9.81 36.29 16.72
C SER A 240 10.19 35.49 15.48
N LEU A 241 9.85 34.19 15.43
CA LEU A 241 10.06 33.36 14.24
C LEU A 241 9.17 33.78 13.08
N ALA A 242 7.93 34.21 13.34
CA ALA A 242 7.01 34.68 12.31
C ALA A 242 7.56 35.95 11.63
N ALA A 243 8.10 36.88 12.41
CA ALA A 243 8.73 38.10 11.90
C ALA A 243 9.97 37.81 11.03
N ALA A 244 10.69 36.73 11.31
CA ALA A 244 11.92 36.33 10.60
C ALA A 244 11.69 35.24 9.52
N ASP A 245 10.44 34.90 9.19
CA ASP A 245 10.14 33.75 8.32
C ASP A 245 10.77 33.87 6.93
N ALA A 246 10.77 35.07 6.33
CA ALA A 246 11.35 35.31 5.02
C ALA A 246 12.87 35.02 5.00
N ALA A 247 13.62 35.56 5.96
CA ALA A 247 15.07 35.32 6.07
C ALA A 247 15.38 33.83 6.34
N ARG A 248 14.61 33.18 7.22
CA ARG A 248 14.71 31.74 7.47
C ARG A 248 14.48 30.91 6.21
N VAL A 249 13.45 31.25 5.44
CA VAL A 249 13.12 30.59 4.16
C VAL A 249 14.25 30.78 3.15
N THR A 250 14.80 32.00 3.00
CA THR A 250 15.94 32.25 2.11
C THR A 250 17.18 31.47 2.53
N PHE A 251 17.48 31.39 3.82
CA PHE A 251 18.58 30.59 4.34
C PHE A 251 18.41 29.09 4.04
N LEU A 252 17.21 28.55 4.25
CA LEU A 252 16.92 27.14 3.92
C LEU A 252 17.00 26.89 2.41
N ARG A 253 16.58 27.84 1.57
CA ARG A 253 16.77 27.79 0.11
C ARG A 253 18.26 27.73 -0.25
N ALA A 254 19.09 28.59 0.34
CA ALA A 254 20.54 28.56 0.12
C ALA A 254 21.15 27.19 0.48
N CYS A 255 20.73 26.58 1.59
CA CYS A 255 21.11 25.21 1.96
C CYS A 255 20.74 24.18 0.89
N LEU A 256 19.48 24.19 0.41
CA LEU A 256 19.00 23.23 -0.59
C LEU A 256 19.68 23.43 -1.95
N SER A 257 19.92 24.67 -2.37
CA SER A 257 20.71 24.98 -3.58
C SER A 257 22.15 24.49 -3.45
N ARG A 258 22.78 24.64 -2.28
CA ARG A 258 24.13 24.12 -2.01
C ARG A 258 24.21 22.60 -2.08
N LEU A 259 23.12 21.90 -1.78
CA LEU A 259 22.98 20.45 -1.95
C LEU A 259 22.74 20.02 -3.42
N GLY A 260 22.59 20.98 -4.35
CA GLY A 260 22.41 20.74 -5.78
C GLY A 260 20.96 20.53 -6.21
N LEU A 261 19.99 21.08 -5.45
CA LEU A 261 18.56 21.01 -5.79
C LEU A 261 18.10 22.24 -6.59
N ASP A 262 17.23 21.99 -7.56
CA ASP A 262 16.54 23.01 -8.36
C ASP A 262 15.27 23.50 -7.64
N LEU A 263 15.32 24.72 -7.09
CA LEU A 263 14.22 25.27 -6.29
C LEU A 263 13.15 25.92 -7.15
N SER A 264 11.91 25.94 -6.65
CA SER A 264 10.83 26.72 -7.29
C SER A 264 11.12 28.22 -7.22
N ALA A 265 10.69 28.97 -8.24
CA ALA A 265 10.86 30.42 -8.30
C ALA A 265 10.04 31.13 -7.20
N ASP A 266 8.82 30.66 -6.94
CA ASP A 266 7.96 31.14 -5.86
C ASP A 266 7.63 30.01 -4.86
N PRO A 267 7.98 30.15 -3.56
CA PRO A 267 7.62 29.19 -2.53
C PRO A 267 6.11 29.26 -2.21
N SER A 268 5.29 28.52 -2.94
CA SER A 268 3.82 28.52 -2.80
C SER A 268 3.36 28.00 -1.43
N ALA A 269 2.31 28.60 -0.85
CA ALA A 269 1.59 28.01 0.28
C ALA A 269 1.14 26.57 -0.06
N PRO A 270 1.03 25.65 0.92
CA PRO A 270 0.45 24.33 0.66
C PRO A 270 -0.96 24.55 0.09
N PRO A 271 -1.28 23.97 -1.08
CA PRO A 271 -2.57 24.22 -1.69
C PRO A 271 -3.66 23.59 -0.82
N SER A 272 -4.71 24.35 -0.53
CA SER A 272 -5.93 23.82 0.06
C SER A 272 -6.59 22.86 -0.94
N LEU A 273 -7.27 21.83 -0.44
CA LEU A 273 -8.06 20.98 -1.32
C LEU A 273 -9.18 21.81 -1.95
N SER A 274 -9.36 21.67 -3.26
CA SER A 274 -10.44 22.34 -3.96
C SER A 274 -11.76 21.60 -3.73
N ARG A 275 -12.88 22.28 -4.03
CA ARG A 275 -14.15 21.59 -4.24
C ARG A 275 -14.01 20.60 -5.40
N MET A 276 -14.77 19.51 -5.35
CA MET A 276 -14.85 18.50 -6.41
C MET A 276 -16.20 18.64 -7.12
N HIS A 277 -16.16 19.09 -8.36
CA HIS A 277 -17.33 19.36 -9.16
C HIS A 277 -17.78 18.08 -9.85
N LEU A 278 -18.96 17.58 -9.47
CA LEU A 278 -19.58 16.43 -10.07
C LEU A 278 -20.50 16.88 -11.20
N THR A 279 -20.23 16.40 -12.42
CA THR A 279 -20.92 16.79 -13.65
C THR A 279 -21.27 15.56 -14.47
N SER A 280 -22.24 15.69 -15.39
CA SER A 280 -22.47 14.70 -16.45
C SER A 280 -22.65 15.37 -17.81
N ALA A 281 -22.39 14.64 -18.90
CA ALA A 281 -22.79 14.99 -20.27
C ALA A 281 -24.28 15.33 -20.36
N ASN A 282 -25.12 14.66 -19.55
CA ASN A 282 -26.52 14.99 -19.31
C ASN A 282 -26.73 15.29 -17.81
N HIS A 283 -27.02 16.55 -17.49
CA HIS A 283 -27.11 17.03 -16.11
C HIS A 283 -28.14 16.27 -15.24
N VAL A 284 -29.17 15.68 -15.84
CA VAL A 284 -30.17 14.85 -15.14
C VAL A 284 -29.54 13.63 -14.46
N GLU A 285 -28.51 13.05 -15.08
CA GLU A 285 -27.81 11.87 -14.55
C GLU A 285 -27.05 12.16 -13.26
N VAL A 286 -26.72 13.44 -12.98
CA VAL A 286 -26.12 13.83 -11.70
C VAL A 286 -27.10 13.57 -10.56
N GLY A 287 -28.37 13.95 -10.74
CA GLY A 287 -29.42 13.70 -9.76
C GLY A 287 -29.71 12.21 -9.57
N GLU A 288 -29.74 11.44 -10.67
CA GLU A 288 -29.91 9.97 -10.62
C GLU A 288 -28.75 9.30 -9.88
N MET A 289 -27.52 9.77 -10.10
CA MET A 289 -26.35 9.24 -9.40
C MET A 289 -26.37 9.59 -7.91
N LEU A 290 -26.73 10.82 -7.53
CA LEU A 290 -26.92 11.19 -6.13
C LEU A 290 -27.99 10.33 -5.45
N ALA A 291 -29.11 10.06 -6.14
CA ALA A 291 -30.14 9.16 -5.63
C ALA A 291 -29.61 7.73 -5.43
N SER A 292 -28.71 7.26 -6.29
CA SER A 292 -28.05 5.96 -6.12
C SER A 292 -27.09 5.92 -4.91
N TRP A 293 -26.62 7.08 -4.44
CA TRP A 293 -25.74 7.22 -3.27
C TRP A 293 -26.50 7.33 -1.95
N GLU A 294 -27.83 7.34 -1.96
CA GLU A 294 -28.68 7.56 -0.79
C GLU A 294 -28.33 6.63 0.40
N GLU A 295 -28.03 5.35 0.14
CA GLU A 295 -27.61 4.40 1.18
C GLU A 295 -26.24 4.73 1.80
N ALA A 296 -25.40 5.46 1.07
CA ALA A 296 -24.09 5.89 1.54
C ALA A 296 -24.15 7.23 2.32
N ILE A 297 -25.17 8.05 2.06
CA ILE A 297 -25.34 9.40 2.62
C ILE A 297 -25.88 9.34 4.06
N THR A 298 -25.23 10.06 4.95
CA THR A 298 -25.69 10.35 6.32
C THR A 298 -26.12 11.80 6.41
N ARG A 299 -27.32 12.04 6.95
CA ARG A 299 -27.91 13.38 7.13
C ARG A 299 -27.76 13.83 8.58
N GLU A 300 -27.13 14.97 8.80
CA GLU A 300 -26.90 15.57 10.12
C GLU A 300 -27.59 16.94 10.17
N THR A 301 -28.17 17.32 11.32
CA THR A 301 -28.70 18.68 11.54
C THR A 301 -27.53 19.64 11.71
N GLY A 302 -27.48 20.70 10.90
CA GLY A 302 -26.40 21.70 10.93
C GLY A 302 -26.25 22.37 12.31
N GLN A 303 -25.02 22.74 12.66
CA GLN A 303 -24.75 23.60 13.81
C GLN A 303 -24.77 25.06 13.34
N GLY A 304 -25.97 25.67 13.23
CA GLY A 304 -26.12 27.04 12.70
C GLY A 304 -27.53 27.60 12.82
N GLN A 305 -27.73 28.85 12.38
CA GLN A 305 -29.00 29.59 12.48
C GLN A 305 -30.13 29.04 11.57
N ASP A 306 -29.82 28.17 10.62
CA ASP A 306 -30.80 27.46 9.78
C ASP A 306 -30.97 26.02 10.23
N ALA A 307 -31.82 25.82 11.25
CA ALA A 307 -32.13 24.52 11.83
C ALA A 307 -32.99 23.58 10.94
N ASP A 308 -33.38 24.02 9.75
CA ASP A 308 -34.27 23.29 8.83
C ASP A 308 -33.55 22.60 7.65
N GLU A 309 -32.29 22.95 7.33
CA GLU A 309 -31.51 22.24 6.29
C GLU A 309 -30.60 21.17 6.90
N LYS A 310 -30.74 19.93 6.42
CA LYS A 310 -29.88 18.80 6.81
C LYS A 310 -28.68 18.73 5.89
N GLU A 311 -27.48 18.79 6.45
CA GLU A 311 -26.25 18.57 5.72
C GLU A 311 -26.07 17.10 5.35
N GLU A 312 -25.55 16.83 4.15
CA GLU A 312 -25.37 15.49 3.62
C GLU A 312 -23.88 15.13 3.56
N TYR A 313 -23.53 14.00 4.19
CA TYR A 313 -22.17 13.51 4.26
C TYR A 313 -22.06 12.06 3.77
N ILE A 314 -20.97 11.74 3.06
CA ILE A 314 -20.53 10.37 2.86
C ILE A 314 -19.30 10.16 3.74
N ARG A 315 -19.51 9.47 4.86
CA ARG A 315 -18.42 9.05 5.76
C ARG A 315 -17.85 7.73 5.23
N GLY A 316 -16.79 7.82 4.43
CA GLY A 316 -16.01 6.70 3.94
C GLY A 316 -15.04 6.19 5.00
N GLU A 317 -14.35 5.11 4.67
CA GLU A 317 -13.38 4.45 5.55
C GLU A 317 -12.10 5.26 5.71
N HIS A 318 -11.74 6.05 4.69
CA HIS A 318 -10.53 6.86 4.66
C HIS A 318 -10.84 8.36 4.66
N ASP A 319 -11.88 8.77 3.93
CA ASP A 319 -12.24 10.18 3.74
C ASP A 319 -13.68 10.48 4.14
N VAL A 320 -13.93 11.72 4.55
CA VAL A 320 -15.29 12.26 4.73
C VAL A 320 -15.59 13.22 3.59
N PHE A 321 -16.69 12.98 2.88
CA PHE A 321 -17.18 13.84 1.82
C PHE A 321 -18.44 14.58 2.29
N ARG A 322 -18.53 15.90 2.08
CA ARG A 322 -19.75 16.69 2.26
C ARG A 322 -20.33 17.01 0.88
N ILE A 323 -21.61 16.76 0.71
CA ILE A 323 -22.35 17.09 -0.53
C ILE A 323 -22.97 18.46 -0.34
N GLU A 324 -22.56 19.43 -1.16
CA GLU A 324 -23.02 20.82 -1.08
C GLU A 324 -24.17 21.06 -2.07
N LYS A 325 -25.39 21.33 -1.55
CA LYS A 325 -26.57 21.56 -2.41
C LYS A 325 -26.54 22.95 -3.04
N LEU A 326 -27.15 23.09 -4.22
CA LEU A 326 -27.25 24.36 -4.94
C LEU A 326 -27.99 25.45 -4.13
N SER A 327 -28.96 25.07 -3.28
CA SER A 327 -29.71 26.01 -2.43
C SER A 327 -28.86 26.74 -1.39
N SER A 328 -27.75 26.14 -0.95
CA SER A 328 -26.85 26.73 0.05
C SER A 328 -25.71 27.56 -0.56
N ARG A 329 -25.53 27.56 -1.89
CA ARG A 329 -24.40 28.26 -2.56
C ARG A 329 -24.41 29.79 -2.38
N TRP A 330 -25.52 30.38 -1.95
CA TRP A 330 -25.73 31.84 -1.90
C TRP A 330 -25.89 32.39 -0.47
N ASP A 331 -25.66 31.58 0.55
CA ASP A 331 -25.57 32.12 1.91
C ASP A 331 -24.28 32.96 2.03
N VAL A 332 -24.47 34.27 2.20
CA VAL A 332 -23.40 35.27 2.30
C VAL A 332 -22.51 35.01 3.52
N ASP A 333 -23.03 34.32 4.54
CA ASP A 333 -22.28 33.97 5.74
C ASP A 333 -21.47 32.66 5.59
N GLU A 334 -21.94 31.67 4.81
CA GLU A 334 -21.10 30.53 4.37
C GLU A 334 -20.02 30.95 3.37
N LEU A 335 -20.31 31.89 2.48
CA LEU A 335 -19.32 32.43 1.54
C LEU A 335 -18.17 33.16 2.28
N LYS A 336 -18.44 33.81 3.41
CA LYS A 336 -17.40 34.38 4.30
C LYS A 336 -16.57 33.32 5.01
N GLN A 337 -17.14 32.15 5.30
CA GLN A 337 -16.40 31.01 5.88
C GLN A 337 -15.60 30.25 4.82
N ALA A 338 -16.03 30.26 3.55
CA ALA A 338 -15.37 29.59 2.43
C ALA A 338 -14.35 30.45 1.67
N LEU A 339 -14.42 31.78 1.77
CA LEU A 339 -13.36 32.69 1.33
C LEU A 339 -12.20 32.65 2.35
N PRO A 340 -10.92 32.67 1.93
CA PRO A 340 -9.83 32.99 2.85
C PRO A 340 -10.12 34.40 3.38
N SER A 341 -10.36 34.51 4.68
CA SER A 341 -10.83 35.72 5.36
C SER A 341 -9.94 36.92 5.05
N SER A 342 -10.35 37.72 4.07
CA SER A 342 -9.82 39.05 3.83
C SER A 342 -10.51 40.01 4.80
N GLY A 343 -9.97 40.15 6.01
CA GLY A 343 -10.30 41.29 6.87
C GLY A 343 -10.68 41.00 8.33
N SER A 344 -9.79 40.34 9.08
CA SER A 344 -9.42 40.74 10.45
C SER A 344 -8.20 39.91 10.82
N GLY A 345 -7.12 40.57 11.22
CA GLY A 345 -5.81 39.96 11.43
C GLY A 345 -5.85 38.69 12.29
N ASP A 346 -4.96 37.76 11.94
CA ASP A 346 -4.43 36.71 12.80
C ASP A 346 -5.23 35.40 12.96
N ALA A 347 -5.58 34.74 11.84
CA ALA A 347 -5.90 33.31 11.86
C ALA A 347 -5.54 32.59 10.54
N GLY A 348 -4.46 31.80 10.56
CA GLY A 348 -4.40 30.53 9.82
C GLY A 348 -3.71 30.47 8.46
N VAL A 349 -3.10 31.55 7.93
CA VAL A 349 -2.26 31.45 6.73
C VAL A 349 -0.92 30.82 7.10
N GLY A 350 -0.84 29.48 7.03
CA GLY A 350 0.41 28.74 7.18
C GLY A 350 0.40 27.52 8.12
N ARG A 351 -0.74 27.16 8.72
CA ARG A 351 -0.86 25.88 9.46
C ARG A 351 -0.91 24.68 8.50
N MET A 352 -0.26 23.59 8.89
CA MET A 352 -0.21 22.33 8.16
C MET A 352 -1.58 21.65 8.16
N LEU A 353 -2.05 21.31 6.95
CA LEU A 353 -3.29 20.59 6.74
C LEU A 353 -3.03 19.08 6.81
N ASP A 354 -3.72 18.38 7.72
CA ASP A 354 -3.88 16.94 7.64
C ASP A 354 -4.93 16.64 6.56
N TYR A 355 -4.44 16.35 5.36
CA TYR A 355 -5.30 16.14 4.20
C TYR A 355 -6.25 14.94 4.36
N ASP A 356 -5.94 13.96 5.20
CA ASP A 356 -6.79 12.80 5.42
C ASP A 356 -7.95 13.18 6.36
N ALA A 357 -7.69 14.01 7.38
CA ALA A 357 -8.71 14.52 8.30
C ALA A 357 -9.61 15.62 7.70
N LEU A 358 -9.21 16.27 6.60
CA LEU A 358 -10.05 17.28 5.95
C LEU A 358 -11.33 16.67 5.39
N VAL A 359 -12.44 17.41 5.51
CA VAL A 359 -13.69 17.10 4.81
C VAL A 359 -13.55 17.55 3.36
N LYS A 360 -13.82 16.64 2.42
CA LYS A 360 -13.76 16.88 0.97
C LYS A 360 -15.14 17.33 0.52
N VAL A 361 -15.24 18.40 -0.25
CA VAL A 361 -16.55 18.92 -0.67
C VAL A 361 -16.86 18.47 -2.08
N ILE A 362 -17.99 17.79 -2.28
CA ILE A 362 -18.55 17.43 -3.58
C ILE A 362 -19.65 18.44 -3.93
N VAL A 363 -19.55 19.04 -5.10
CA VAL A 363 -20.49 20.01 -5.63
C VAL A 363 -21.19 19.37 -6.85
N PRO A 364 -22.40 18.83 -6.68
CA PRO A 364 -23.20 18.35 -7.80
C PRO A 364 -23.71 19.51 -8.64
N HIS A 365 -23.70 19.29 -9.96
CA HIS A 365 -24.17 20.23 -10.98
C HIS A 365 -25.33 19.59 -11.76
N GLU A 366 -26.54 19.69 -11.20
CA GLU A 366 -27.76 19.05 -11.71
C GLU A 366 -28.47 19.86 -12.83
N GLU A 367 -28.08 21.12 -13.04
CA GLU A 367 -28.72 22.04 -13.99
C GLU A 367 -27.79 22.48 -15.13
N GLU A 368 -26.55 22.88 -14.81
CA GLU A 368 -25.58 23.36 -15.77
C GLU A 368 -24.15 22.98 -15.39
N TRP A 369 -23.26 22.90 -16.38
CA TRP A 369 -21.83 22.69 -16.11
C TRP A 369 -21.20 23.92 -15.44
N PRO A 370 -20.18 23.71 -14.58
CA PRO A 370 -19.48 24.80 -13.92
C PRO A 370 -18.88 25.79 -14.93
N ASP A 371 -18.86 27.06 -14.52
CA ASP A 371 -18.24 28.10 -15.32
C ASP A 371 -16.69 28.08 -15.21
N ALA A 372 -16.04 28.93 -15.99
CA ALA A 372 -14.58 29.05 -16.00
C ALA A 372 -14.01 29.72 -14.73
N LYS A 373 -14.84 30.34 -13.89
CA LYS A 373 -14.41 30.88 -12.59
C LYS A 373 -14.40 29.79 -11.52
N GLU A 374 -15.39 28.90 -11.55
CA GLU A 374 -15.45 27.72 -10.67
C GLU A 374 -14.38 26.70 -11.02
N THR A 375 -14.10 26.51 -12.32
CA THR A 375 -13.16 25.50 -12.81
C THR A 375 -12.13 26.10 -13.80
N PRO A 376 -11.23 26.98 -13.33
CA PRO A 376 -10.33 27.75 -14.22
C PRO A 376 -9.33 26.89 -14.98
N SER A 377 -8.96 25.74 -14.41
CA SER A 377 -7.95 24.84 -14.94
C SER A 377 -8.51 23.67 -15.75
N PHE A 378 -9.85 23.56 -15.92
CA PHE A 378 -10.48 22.49 -16.70
C PHE A 378 -11.79 22.92 -17.37
N ASN A 379 -11.85 22.83 -18.70
CA ASN A 379 -13.02 23.24 -19.47
C ASN A 379 -13.98 22.07 -19.75
N HIS A 380 -15.06 22.00 -18.97
CA HIS A 380 -16.11 20.98 -19.11
C HIS A 380 -16.79 20.98 -20.49
N ARG A 381 -17.05 22.16 -21.07
CA ARG A 381 -17.67 22.27 -22.40
C ARG A 381 -16.79 21.65 -23.48
N LEU A 382 -15.48 21.86 -23.39
CA LEU A 382 -14.53 21.24 -24.31
C LEU A 382 -14.45 19.73 -24.09
N PHE A 383 -14.40 19.27 -22.83
CA PHE A 383 -14.36 17.83 -22.53
C PHE A 383 -15.55 17.10 -23.14
N TYR A 384 -16.78 17.51 -22.82
CA TYR A 384 -18.00 16.86 -23.33
C TYR A 384 -18.19 17.08 -24.83
N GLY A 385 -17.78 18.24 -25.37
CA GLY A 385 -17.76 18.48 -26.81
C GLY A 385 -16.84 17.50 -27.55
N SER A 386 -15.59 17.35 -27.09
CA SER A 386 -14.65 16.38 -27.63
C SER A 386 -15.11 14.93 -27.43
N LEU A 387 -15.76 14.62 -26.30
CA LEU A 387 -16.32 13.29 -26.04
C LEU A 387 -17.34 12.91 -27.12
N LYS A 388 -18.26 13.83 -27.43
CA LYS A 388 -19.25 13.66 -28.50
C LYS A 388 -18.59 13.48 -29.88
N GLU A 389 -17.59 14.28 -30.19
CA GLU A 389 -16.86 14.18 -31.47
C GLU A 389 -16.14 12.84 -31.62
N TYR A 390 -15.45 12.37 -30.58
CA TYR A 390 -14.72 11.11 -30.63
C TYR A 390 -15.64 9.88 -30.68
N ARG A 391 -16.80 9.92 -30.01
CA ARG A 391 -17.82 8.85 -30.14
C ARG A 391 -18.38 8.76 -31.56
N ALA A 392 -18.50 9.89 -32.27
CA ALA A 392 -18.96 9.88 -33.66
C ALA A 392 -18.03 9.11 -34.62
N ILE A 393 -16.72 9.04 -34.30
CA ILE A 393 -15.73 8.29 -35.09
C ILE A 393 -15.32 6.95 -34.46
N GLU A 394 -15.77 6.66 -33.25
CA GLU A 394 -15.52 5.41 -32.51
C GLU A 394 -16.85 4.85 -31.99
N PRO A 395 -17.67 4.20 -32.84
CA PRO A 395 -19.04 3.80 -32.49
C PRO A 395 -19.15 2.76 -31.37
N ALA A 396 -18.04 2.13 -30.99
CA ALA A 396 -17.98 1.17 -29.89
C ALA A 396 -17.82 1.86 -28.51
N ALA A 397 -17.73 3.19 -28.48
CA ALA A 397 -17.69 4.00 -27.27
C ALA A 397 -19.02 4.76 -27.11
N GLU A 398 -19.73 4.51 -26.02
CA GLU A 398 -21.11 4.96 -25.83
C GLU A 398 -21.27 5.80 -24.56
N GLU A 399 -20.68 5.36 -23.44
CA GLU A 399 -21.03 5.82 -22.08
C GLU A 399 -19.83 6.32 -21.26
N TRP A 400 -18.58 5.93 -21.57
CA TRP A 400 -17.46 6.23 -20.67
C TRP A 400 -17.11 7.72 -20.69
N GLY A 401 -16.94 8.29 -19.49
CA GLY A 401 -16.75 9.72 -19.32
C GLY A 401 -18.04 10.54 -19.33
N ASP A 402 -19.23 9.91 -19.40
CA ASP A 402 -20.49 10.63 -19.25
C ASP A 402 -20.58 11.31 -17.90
N THR A 403 -20.20 10.61 -16.82
CA THR A 403 -20.08 11.22 -15.50
C THR A 403 -18.62 11.52 -15.15
N LEU A 404 -18.36 12.79 -14.82
CA LEU A 404 -17.03 13.30 -14.47
C LEU A 404 -17.08 14.02 -13.13
N MET A 405 -16.14 13.67 -12.24
CA MET A 405 -15.81 14.48 -11.08
C MET A 405 -14.47 15.18 -11.30
N TYR A 406 -14.42 16.50 -11.12
CA TYR A 406 -13.20 17.30 -11.30
C TYR A 406 -12.86 18.07 -10.04
N GLY A 407 -11.61 17.96 -9.57
CA GLY A 407 -11.05 18.83 -8.53
C GLY A 407 -9.75 19.47 -8.99
N GLU A 408 -9.58 20.77 -8.82
CA GLU A 408 -8.34 21.45 -9.13
C GLU A 408 -7.15 20.94 -8.28
N VAL A 409 -7.37 20.79 -6.98
CA VAL A 409 -6.38 20.24 -6.04
C VAL A 409 -7.04 19.15 -5.22
N VAL A 410 -6.57 17.91 -5.40
CA VAL A 410 -7.05 16.74 -4.67
C VAL A 410 -5.88 16.01 -3.99
N THR A 411 -6.17 15.09 -3.06
CA THR A 411 -5.13 14.22 -2.48
C THR A 411 -4.56 13.29 -3.55
N SER A 412 -5.36 12.34 -4.01
CA SER A 412 -5.07 11.47 -5.15
C SER A 412 -6.38 11.01 -5.77
N THR A 413 -6.51 11.14 -7.09
CA THR A 413 -7.67 10.64 -7.85
C THR A 413 -7.90 9.14 -7.61
N ASN A 414 -6.82 8.35 -7.51
CA ASN A 414 -6.92 6.92 -7.24
C ASN A 414 -7.36 6.63 -5.78
N THR A 415 -6.65 7.19 -4.78
CA THR A 415 -6.97 7.04 -3.34
C THR A 415 -8.40 7.43 -2.98
N LEU A 416 -8.88 8.57 -3.49
CA LEU A 416 -10.23 9.06 -3.21
C LEU A 416 -11.32 8.06 -3.62
N MET A 417 -11.04 7.19 -4.59
CA MET A 417 -11.95 6.13 -4.99
C MET A 417 -11.58 4.77 -4.34
N ASP A 418 -10.33 4.31 -4.42
CA ASP A 418 -9.95 2.95 -4.00
C ASP A 418 -10.00 2.72 -2.46
N LYS A 419 -9.81 3.78 -1.66
CA LYS A 419 -9.87 3.73 -0.18
C LYS A 419 -11.23 4.09 0.40
N ASN A 420 -12.21 4.39 -0.43
CA ASN A 420 -13.57 4.68 -0.01
C ASN A 420 -14.55 3.69 -0.67
N PRO A 421 -14.46 2.37 -0.36
CA PRO A 421 -15.31 1.33 -0.95
C PRO A 421 -16.80 1.63 -0.81
N LYS A 422 -17.20 2.33 0.26
CA LYS A 422 -18.59 2.78 0.44
C LYS A 422 -19.06 3.72 -0.67
N LEU A 423 -18.22 4.65 -1.15
CA LEU A 423 -18.54 5.50 -2.30
C LEU A 423 -18.38 4.72 -3.61
N LEU A 424 -17.27 3.99 -3.75
CA LEU A 424 -16.93 3.24 -4.96
C LEU A 424 -18.00 2.20 -5.36
N ALA A 425 -18.70 1.61 -4.39
CA ALA A 425 -19.77 0.65 -4.63
C ALA A 425 -20.93 1.22 -5.46
N HIS A 426 -21.11 2.54 -5.48
CA HIS A 426 -22.17 3.23 -6.22
C HIS A 426 -21.67 3.95 -7.48
N LEU A 427 -20.40 3.79 -7.85
CA LEU A 427 -19.84 4.42 -9.05
C LEU A 427 -19.97 3.48 -10.27
N PRO A 428 -20.59 3.94 -11.37
CA PRO A 428 -20.76 3.12 -12.57
C PRO A 428 -19.43 2.90 -13.30
N THR A 429 -19.42 1.89 -14.18
CA THR A 429 -18.30 1.71 -15.12
C THR A 429 -18.18 2.94 -16.01
N GLY A 430 -16.97 3.47 -16.20
CA GLY A 430 -16.73 4.68 -16.97
C GLY A 430 -16.78 5.99 -16.16
N PHE A 431 -17.24 5.95 -14.89
CA PHE A 431 -17.12 7.10 -13.98
C PHE A 431 -15.66 7.51 -13.85
N THR A 432 -15.38 8.81 -14.04
CA THR A 432 -14.00 9.31 -14.07
C THR A 432 -13.81 10.48 -13.11
N LEU A 433 -12.76 10.40 -12.28
CA LEU A 433 -12.27 11.49 -11.45
C LEU A 433 -10.97 12.03 -12.06
N THR A 434 -10.96 13.30 -12.46
CA THR A 434 -9.77 13.99 -12.98
C THR A 434 -9.37 15.16 -12.09
N ALA A 435 -8.10 15.54 -12.11
CA ALA A 435 -7.61 16.66 -11.32
C ALA A 435 -6.53 17.47 -12.03
N THR A 436 -6.31 18.71 -11.59
CA THR A 436 -5.17 19.52 -12.08
C THR A 436 -3.90 19.20 -11.29
N THR A 437 -4.01 19.02 -9.97
CA THR A 437 -2.89 18.72 -9.07
C THR A 437 -3.26 17.65 -8.04
N GLN A 438 -2.35 16.72 -7.78
CA GLN A 438 -2.42 15.78 -6.66
C GLN A 438 -1.36 16.14 -5.61
N VAL A 439 -1.79 16.34 -4.35
CA VAL A 439 -0.86 16.58 -3.23
C VAL A 439 -0.30 15.28 -2.63
N ALA A 440 -0.89 14.13 -2.97
CA ALA A 440 -0.53 12.81 -2.48
C ALA A 440 -0.60 11.74 -3.60
N GLY A 441 -0.16 12.09 -4.82
CA GLY A 441 -0.21 11.20 -5.99
C GLY A 441 0.56 9.88 -5.81
N ARG A 442 -0.04 8.75 -6.21
CA ARG A 442 0.53 7.42 -6.01
C ARG A 442 0.97 6.76 -7.32
N GLY A 443 2.08 6.01 -7.26
CA GLY A 443 2.52 5.06 -8.28
C GLY A 443 2.46 3.62 -7.76
N ARG A 444 3.05 2.67 -8.50
CA ARG A 444 3.15 1.26 -8.07
C ARG A 444 4.13 1.11 -6.89
N GLY A 445 3.83 0.18 -5.99
CA GLY A 445 4.62 -0.08 -4.78
C GLY A 445 4.66 1.15 -3.86
N THR A 446 5.87 1.59 -3.51
CA THR A 446 6.14 2.79 -2.71
C THR A 446 6.41 4.04 -3.54
N ASN A 447 6.32 3.95 -4.88
CA ASN A 447 6.57 5.10 -5.74
C ASN A 447 5.47 6.16 -5.61
N VAL A 448 5.86 7.43 -5.66
CA VAL A 448 4.96 8.58 -5.71
C VAL A 448 4.90 9.07 -7.16
N TRP A 449 3.70 9.41 -7.61
CA TRP A 449 3.51 10.04 -8.92
C TRP A 449 3.61 11.56 -8.76
N VAL A 450 4.63 12.16 -9.38
CA VAL A 450 4.77 13.62 -9.43
C VAL A 450 3.94 14.14 -10.58
N SER A 451 2.98 15.01 -10.27
CA SER A 451 2.06 15.62 -11.25
C SER A 451 2.23 17.14 -11.25
N PRO A 452 3.28 17.70 -11.90
CA PRO A 452 3.34 19.14 -12.13
C PRO A 452 2.13 19.62 -12.94
N ALA A 453 1.75 20.89 -12.77
CA ALA A 453 0.67 21.50 -13.53
C ALA A 453 0.85 21.26 -15.05
N GLY A 454 -0.22 20.80 -15.70
CA GLY A 454 -0.19 20.37 -17.11
C GLY A 454 -0.01 18.86 -17.32
N CYS A 455 0.08 18.06 -16.26
CA CYS A 455 -0.11 16.62 -16.36
C CYS A 455 -1.61 16.29 -16.48
N LEU A 456 -1.97 15.40 -17.40
CA LEU A 456 -3.28 14.77 -17.40
C LEU A 456 -3.27 13.65 -16.35
N ILE A 457 -4.03 13.83 -15.26
CA ILE A 457 -4.14 12.86 -14.17
C ILE A 457 -5.61 12.54 -13.92
N PHE A 458 -5.97 11.28 -14.04
CA PHE A 458 -7.33 10.83 -13.80
C PHE A 458 -7.35 9.39 -13.32
N SER A 459 -8.47 8.99 -12.74
CA SER A 459 -8.76 7.60 -12.43
C SER A 459 -10.18 7.28 -12.92
N THR A 460 -10.37 6.12 -13.54
CA THR A 460 -11.68 5.68 -14.05
C THR A 460 -12.08 4.34 -13.44
N VAL A 461 -13.37 4.17 -13.15
CA VAL A 461 -13.93 2.97 -12.52
C VAL A 461 -14.35 1.96 -13.59
N ILE A 462 -13.99 0.69 -13.39
CA ILE A 462 -14.40 -0.42 -14.26
C ILE A 462 -14.96 -1.53 -13.39
N ASN A 463 -16.27 -1.77 -13.46
CA ASN A 463 -16.91 -2.90 -12.80
C ASN A 463 -16.87 -4.11 -13.77
N HIS A 464 -15.84 -4.95 -13.63
CA HIS A 464 -15.65 -6.13 -14.48
C HIS A 464 -16.41 -7.35 -13.92
N PRO A 465 -17.37 -7.95 -14.65
CA PRO A 465 -18.19 -9.04 -14.12
C PRO A 465 -17.37 -10.26 -13.69
N ALA A 466 -17.63 -10.79 -12.48
CA ALA A 466 -16.84 -11.89 -11.92
C ALA A 466 -16.87 -13.16 -12.78
N HIS A 467 -17.99 -13.43 -13.44
CA HIS A 467 -18.15 -14.60 -14.31
C HIS A 467 -17.24 -14.55 -15.56
N LEU A 468 -16.74 -13.38 -15.93
CA LEU A 468 -15.80 -13.23 -17.06
C LEU A 468 -14.35 -13.42 -16.63
N ALA A 469 -14.00 -13.26 -15.35
CA ALA A 469 -12.60 -13.18 -14.91
C ALA A 469 -11.74 -14.43 -15.23
N ALA A 470 -12.35 -15.61 -15.40
CA ALA A 470 -11.64 -16.82 -15.78
C ALA A 470 -11.24 -16.85 -17.27
N SER A 471 -12.07 -16.30 -18.15
CA SER A 471 -11.83 -16.24 -19.61
C SER A 471 -11.29 -14.88 -20.08
N HIS A 472 -11.50 -13.84 -19.28
CA HIS A 472 -11.13 -12.45 -19.51
C HIS A 472 -10.41 -11.90 -18.28
N PRO A 473 -9.18 -12.38 -17.98
CA PRO A 473 -8.51 -12.05 -16.74
C PRO A 473 -8.32 -10.53 -16.56
N VAL A 474 -8.67 -10.03 -15.37
CA VAL A 474 -8.61 -8.59 -15.02
C VAL A 474 -7.22 -7.97 -15.19
N VAL A 475 -6.17 -8.80 -15.14
CA VAL A 475 -4.78 -8.38 -15.37
C VAL A 475 -4.60 -7.70 -16.74
N PHE A 476 -5.39 -8.06 -17.76
CA PHE A 476 -5.27 -7.47 -19.11
C PHE A 476 -5.86 -6.07 -19.23
N ILE A 477 -6.63 -5.61 -18.25
CA ILE A 477 -7.23 -4.26 -18.27
C ILE A 477 -6.14 -3.17 -18.30
N GLN A 478 -5.02 -3.36 -17.59
CA GLN A 478 -3.89 -2.41 -17.67
C GLN A 478 -3.19 -2.42 -19.05
N TYR A 479 -3.21 -3.55 -19.76
CA TYR A 479 -2.62 -3.68 -21.10
C TYR A 479 -3.49 -2.97 -22.13
N ILE A 480 -4.80 -3.17 -22.02
CA ILE A 480 -5.82 -2.47 -22.82
C ILE A 480 -5.71 -0.97 -22.60
N ALA A 481 -5.58 -0.52 -21.35
CA ALA A 481 -5.36 0.89 -21.03
C ALA A 481 -4.06 1.44 -21.68
N ALA A 482 -2.97 0.67 -21.67
CA ALA A 482 -1.72 1.07 -22.31
C ALA A 482 -1.89 1.22 -23.84
N ILE A 483 -2.56 0.27 -24.51
CA ILE A 483 -2.89 0.38 -25.94
C ILE A 483 -3.73 1.62 -26.18
N ALA A 484 -4.78 1.82 -25.38
CA ALA A 484 -5.71 2.93 -25.52
C ALA A 484 -5.01 4.28 -25.42
N ILE A 485 -4.10 4.47 -24.46
CA ILE A 485 -3.35 5.73 -24.31
C ILE A 485 -2.51 6.01 -25.57
N VAL A 486 -1.76 5.03 -26.06
CA VAL A 486 -0.89 5.22 -27.23
C VAL A 486 -1.70 5.48 -28.50
N GLU A 487 -2.78 4.71 -28.72
CA GLU A 487 -3.67 4.88 -29.86
C GLU A 487 -4.45 6.20 -29.78
N ALA A 488 -4.87 6.63 -28.58
CA ALA A 488 -5.53 7.92 -28.36
C ALA A 488 -4.60 9.08 -28.72
N VAL A 489 -3.34 9.07 -28.27
CA VAL A 489 -2.36 10.10 -28.64
C VAL A 489 -2.14 10.16 -30.14
N LYS A 490 -2.01 9.01 -30.80
CA LYS A 490 -1.77 8.90 -32.25
C LYS A 490 -2.98 9.28 -33.11
N SER A 491 -4.19 9.16 -32.56
CA SER A 491 -5.45 9.49 -33.25
C SER A 491 -6.09 10.80 -32.75
N TYR A 492 -5.41 11.55 -31.88
CA TYR A 492 -5.89 12.82 -31.36
C TYR A 492 -6.11 13.87 -32.45
N ASP A 493 -5.22 13.90 -33.44
CA ASP A 493 -5.28 14.79 -34.61
C ASP A 493 -4.71 14.05 -35.83
N ALA A 494 -5.10 14.45 -37.03
CA ALA A 494 -4.58 13.87 -38.27
C ALA A 494 -3.04 13.92 -38.37
N ALA A 495 -2.40 14.92 -37.77
CA ALA A 495 -0.95 15.05 -37.75
C ALA A 495 -0.25 14.11 -36.75
N CYS A 496 -0.98 13.43 -35.86
CA CYS A 496 -0.39 12.68 -34.74
C CYS A 496 -0.01 11.22 -35.02
N GLY A 497 -0.31 10.68 -36.21
CA GLY A 497 -0.11 9.24 -36.49
C GLY A 497 1.30 8.72 -36.20
N ASP A 498 2.31 9.55 -36.49
CA ASP A 498 3.73 9.21 -36.34
C ASP A 498 4.37 9.67 -35.02
N VAL A 499 3.58 10.19 -34.07
CA VAL A 499 4.10 10.59 -32.76
C VAL A 499 4.79 9.39 -32.08
N PRO A 500 6.06 9.52 -31.63
CA PRO A 500 6.90 8.40 -31.24
C PRO A 500 6.65 7.98 -29.77
N VAL A 501 5.38 7.68 -29.46
CA VAL A 501 4.94 7.18 -28.16
C VAL A 501 4.82 5.66 -28.21
N LYS A 502 5.30 5.02 -27.14
CA LYS A 502 5.46 3.59 -26.99
C LYS A 502 5.09 3.15 -25.58
N LEU A 503 4.79 1.86 -25.41
CA LEU A 503 4.51 1.26 -24.12
C LEU A 503 5.73 0.47 -23.61
N LYS A 504 5.96 0.53 -22.31
CA LYS A 504 6.95 -0.28 -21.59
C LYS A 504 6.19 -1.19 -20.63
N TRP A 505 6.44 -2.49 -20.74
CA TRP A 505 5.83 -3.49 -19.89
C TRP A 505 6.20 -3.25 -18.40
N PRO A 506 5.24 -3.45 -17.48
CA PRO A 506 3.85 -3.83 -17.74
C PRO A 506 2.87 -2.65 -17.89
N ASN A 507 3.26 -1.43 -17.51
CA ASN A 507 2.28 -0.38 -17.19
C ASN A 507 2.74 1.07 -17.46
N ASP A 508 3.87 1.28 -18.15
CA ASP A 508 4.42 2.61 -18.35
C ASP A 508 4.32 3.09 -19.81
N ILE A 509 4.18 4.40 -20.00
CA ILE A 509 4.14 5.06 -21.30
C ILE A 509 5.42 5.87 -21.49
N TYR A 510 6.06 5.70 -22.63
CA TYR A 510 7.33 6.32 -22.99
C TYR A 510 7.20 7.09 -24.30
N CYS A 511 7.99 8.13 -24.47
CA CYS A 511 8.20 8.76 -25.76
C CYS A 511 9.67 8.82 -26.10
N ARG A 512 9.96 9.00 -27.40
CA ARG A 512 11.32 9.31 -27.83
C ARG A 512 11.76 10.63 -27.19
N ASP A 513 12.97 10.64 -26.64
CA ASP A 513 13.57 11.83 -26.05
C ASP A 513 13.77 12.89 -27.15
N PRO A 514 13.25 14.12 -26.99
CA PRO A 514 13.48 15.20 -27.94
C PRO A 514 14.96 15.48 -28.22
N ALA A 515 15.86 15.16 -27.28
CA ALA A 515 17.30 15.31 -27.44
C ALA A 515 17.98 14.13 -28.17
N SER A 516 17.25 13.05 -28.50
CA SER A 516 17.82 11.85 -29.12
C SER A 516 18.01 11.96 -30.63
N THR A 517 19.09 11.35 -31.12
CA THR A 517 19.35 11.27 -32.57
C THR A 517 18.57 10.11 -33.21
N PRO A 518 18.25 10.19 -34.52
CA PRO A 518 17.58 9.09 -35.22
C PRO A 518 18.37 7.78 -35.24
N GLN A 519 19.70 7.87 -35.17
CA GLN A 519 20.62 6.73 -35.21
C GLN A 519 20.75 6.02 -33.86
N ASP A 520 20.54 6.74 -32.75
CA ASP A 520 20.56 6.19 -31.39
C ASP A 520 19.35 6.73 -30.58
N PRO A 521 18.16 6.14 -30.77
CA PRO A 521 16.94 6.64 -30.14
C PRO A 521 16.89 6.27 -28.65
N SER A 522 16.90 7.29 -27.78
CA SER A 522 16.56 7.12 -26.36
C SER A 522 15.07 7.40 -26.13
N TYR A 523 14.50 6.72 -25.12
CA TYR A 523 13.12 6.94 -24.70
C TYR A 523 13.05 7.35 -23.23
N VAL A 524 12.13 8.26 -22.93
CA VAL A 524 11.87 8.80 -21.59
C VAL A 524 10.43 8.50 -21.18
N LYS A 525 10.23 8.22 -19.88
CA LYS A 525 8.91 7.96 -19.32
C LYS A 525 8.10 9.25 -19.32
N ILE A 526 6.88 9.17 -19.86
CA ILE A 526 5.92 10.27 -19.88
C ILE A 526 4.59 9.92 -19.23
N GLY A 527 4.35 8.65 -18.90
CA GLY A 527 3.10 8.25 -18.25
C GLY A 527 3.20 6.93 -17.51
N GLY A 528 2.20 6.67 -16.67
CA GLY A 528 2.09 5.45 -15.90
C GLY A 528 0.63 5.09 -15.62
N ILE A 529 0.38 3.78 -15.52
CA ILE A 529 -0.92 3.19 -15.21
C ILE A 529 -0.81 2.50 -13.85
N LEU A 530 -1.78 2.76 -12.97
CA LEU A 530 -1.95 2.13 -11.67
C LEU A 530 -3.34 1.50 -11.63
N SER A 531 -3.40 0.18 -11.51
CA SER A 531 -4.66 -0.56 -11.47
C SER A 531 -4.85 -1.17 -10.10
N ASN A 532 -5.87 -0.70 -9.37
CA ASN A 532 -6.25 -1.26 -8.08
C ASN A 532 -7.56 -2.03 -8.26
N CYS A 533 -7.62 -3.26 -7.75
CA CYS A 533 -8.78 -4.13 -7.92
C CYS A 533 -9.29 -4.56 -6.55
N ALA A 534 -10.59 -4.37 -6.31
CA ALA A 534 -11.34 -4.96 -5.23
C ALA A 534 -12.40 -5.90 -5.80
N TYR A 535 -12.91 -6.81 -4.96
CA TYR A 535 -14.05 -7.65 -5.34
C TYR A 535 -15.25 -7.25 -4.48
N SER A 536 -16.34 -6.87 -5.14
CA SER A 536 -17.57 -6.43 -4.47
C SER A 536 -18.78 -6.71 -5.37
N GLN A 537 -19.92 -7.06 -4.77
CA GLN A 537 -21.21 -7.23 -5.46
C GLN A 537 -21.18 -8.11 -6.73
N GLY A 538 -20.34 -9.15 -6.77
CA GLY A 538 -20.26 -10.05 -7.93
C GLY A 538 -19.48 -9.49 -9.13
N ALA A 539 -18.71 -8.43 -8.92
CA ALA A 539 -17.80 -7.84 -9.90
C ALA A 539 -16.42 -7.56 -9.28
N TYR A 540 -15.40 -7.59 -10.13
CA TYR A 540 -14.11 -6.99 -9.84
C TYR A 540 -14.21 -5.50 -10.11
N GLN A 541 -14.26 -4.70 -9.05
CA GLN A 541 -14.25 -3.24 -9.13
C GLN A 541 -12.81 -2.77 -9.28
N ILE A 542 -12.51 -2.16 -10.42
CA ILE A 542 -11.16 -1.73 -10.76
C ILE A 542 -11.13 -0.21 -10.80
N VAL A 543 -10.22 0.37 -10.04
CA VAL A 543 -9.87 1.79 -10.12
C VAL A 543 -8.60 1.90 -10.94
N LEU A 544 -8.76 2.34 -12.19
CA LEU A 544 -7.68 2.48 -13.15
C LEU A 544 -7.18 3.93 -13.16
N GLY A 545 -6.10 4.19 -12.40
CA GLY A 545 -5.41 5.47 -12.36
C GLY A 545 -4.41 5.63 -13.49
N ILE A 546 -4.45 6.76 -14.18
CA ILE A 546 -3.60 7.09 -15.31
C ILE A 546 -3.02 8.49 -15.08
N GLY A 547 -1.69 8.60 -15.17
CA GLY A 547 -0.98 9.87 -15.18
C GLY A 547 -0.16 10.00 -16.46
N ILE A 548 -0.30 11.13 -17.17
CA ILE A 548 0.43 11.43 -18.41
C ILE A 548 0.95 12.87 -18.35
N ASN A 549 2.23 13.04 -18.59
CA ASN A 549 2.88 14.33 -18.79
C ASN A 549 2.44 14.90 -20.15
N THR A 550 1.55 15.88 -20.16
CA THR A 550 0.89 16.33 -21.39
C THR A 550 1.39 17.71 -21.84
N THR A 551 1.12 18.74 -21.04
CA THR A 551 1.47 20.13 -21.35
C THR A 551 2.48 20.72 -20.36
N ASN A 552 2.80 19.99 -19.29
CA ASN A 552 3.70 20.45 -18.25
C ASN A 552 5.09 20.80 -18.81
N SER A 553 5.73 21.77 -18.15
CA SER A 553 7.09 22.20 -18.43
C SER A 553 8.12 21.31 -17.73
N ARG A 554 9.39 21.71 -17.77
CA ARG A 554 10.50 21.05 -17.02
C ARG A 554 10.12 20.89 -15.53
N PRO A 555 10.55 19.81 -14.85
CA PRO A 555 11.70 18.96 -15.18
C PRO A 555 11.42 17.72 -16.05
N THR A 556 10.15 17.35 -16.30
CA THR A 556 9.81 16.13 -17.05
C THR A 556 9.50 16.42 -18.51
N THR A 557 9.68 15.42 -19.38
CA THR A 557 9.27 15.49 -20.79
C THR A 557 7.76 15.27 -20.88
N SER A 558 7.10 16.06 -21.72
CA SER A 558 5.65 16.03 -21.93
C SER A 558 5.29 15.78 -23.40
N LEU A 559 4.04 15.38 -23.68
CA LEU A 559 3.54 15.16 -25.04
C LEU A 559 3.68 16.41 -25.93
N ASN A 560 3.47 17.60 -25.38
CA ASN A 560 3.64 18.84 -26.14
C ASN A 560 5.09 19.10 -26.57
N ALA A 561 6.08 18.55 -25.85
CA ALA A 561 7.49 18.65 -26.28
C ALA A 561 7.73 17.92 -27.61
N ILE A 562 7.05 16.79 -27.82
CA ILE A 562 7.17 15.94 -29.02
C ILE A 562 6.03 16.14 -30.03
N ALA A 563 5.09 17.04 -29.76
CA ALA A 563 3.94 17.27 -30.64
C ALA A 563 4.39 17.69 -32.06
N PRO A 564 3.69 17.22 -33.11
CA PRO A 564 3.95 17.65 -34.49
C PRO A 564 3.80 19.16 -34.65
N ALA A 565 4.52 19.75 -35.62
CA ALA A 565 4.49 21.20 -35.84
C ALA A 565 3.07 21.77 -36.09
N PRO A 566 2.20 21.14 -36.90
CA PRO A 566 0.82 21.64 -37.09
C PRO A 566 0.04 21.68 -35.77
N LEU A 567 0.14 20.63 -34.95
CA LEU A 567 -0.55 20.58 -33.66
C LEU A 567 0.02 21.60 -32.68
N LYS A 568 1.35 21.80 -32.64
CA LYS A 568 1.98 22.85 -31.83
C LYS A 568 1.47 24.25 -32.19
N MET A 569 1.29 24.54 -33.47
CA MET A 569 0.72 25.80 -33.93
C MET A 569 -0.76 25.98 -33.52
N ALA A 570 -1.50 24.88 -33.40
CA ALA A 570 -2.89 24.88 -32.92
C ALA A 570 -3.02 24.86 -31.37
N GLY A 571 -1.91 25.02 -30.63
CA GLY A 571 -1.92 25.05 -29.16
C GLY A 571 -1.53 23.74 -28.47
N GLY A 572 -1.17 22.70 -29.23
CA GLY A 572 -0.73 21.42 -28.69
C GLY A 572 -1.87 20.49 -28.26
N PHE A 573 -1.53 19.43 -27.54
CA PHE A 573 -2.52 18.59 -26.86
C PHE A 573 -3.22 19.39 -25.76
N ARG A 574 -4.54 19.28 -25.69
CA ARG A 574 -5.37 19.80 -24.61
C ARG A 574 -5.78 18.68 -23.67
N LEU A 575 -5.77 18.95 -22.36
CA LEU A 575 -6.02 17.94 -21.33
C LEU A 575 -7.42 17.34 -21.48
N GLU A 576 -8.42 18.19 -21.71
CA GLU A 576 -9.83 17.82 -21.80
C GLU A 576 -10.09 16.94 -23.02
N SER A 577 -9.65 17.39 -24.19
CA SER A 577 -9.80 16.62 -25.44
C SER A 577 -9.01 15.31 -25.40
N LEU A 578 -7.82 15.29 -24.79
CA LEU A 578 -7.02 14.07 -24.68
C LEU A 578 -7.66 13.08 -23.71
N LEU A 579 -8.22 13.55 -22.58
CA LEU A 579 -8.97 12.70 -21.65
C LEU A 579 -10.16 12.05 -22.36
N ALA A 580 -10.97 12.84 -23.08
CA ALA A 580 -12.10 12.33 -23.85
C ALA A 580 -11.67 11.26 -24.88
N ARG A 581 -10.56 11.50 -25.61
CA ARG A 581 -10.04 10.52 -26.57
C ARG A 581 -9.57 9.24 -25.89
N ILE A 582 -8.89 9.35 -24.75
CA ILE A 582 -8.42 8.17 -24.01
C ILE A 582 -9.61 7.35 -23.49
N LEU A 583 -10.62 7.99 -22.88
CA LEU A 583 -11.78 7.28 -22.34
C LEU A 583 -12.56 6.54 -23.44
N THR A 584 -12.85 7.19 -24.56
CA THR A 584 -13.51 6.54 -25.72
C THR A 584 -12.69 5.37 -26.26
N ARG A 585 -11.36 5.49 -26.29
CA ARG A 585 -10.50 4.41 -26.76
C ARG A 585 -10.42 3.24 -25.76
N ILE A 586 -10.37 3.52 -24.46
CA ILE A 586 -10.40 2.45 -23.44
C ILE A 586 -11.72 1.71 -23.53
N GLU A 587 -12.85 2.43 -23.63
CA GLU A 587 -14.18 1.83 -23.74
C GLU A 587 -14.29 0.89 -24.94
N ALA A 588 -13.91 1.34 -26.13
CA ALA A 588 -13.95 0.54 -27.35
C ALA A 588 -13.11 -0.74 -27.25
N LEU A 589 -11.88 -0.63 -26.71
CA LEU A 589 -10.99 -1.77 -26.52
C LEU A 589 -11.47 -2.70 -25.40
N TYR A 590 -12.07 -2.16 -24.34
CA TYR A 590 -12.66 -2.96 -23.27
C TYR A 590 -13.90 -3.71 -23.76
N ALA A 591 -14.72 -3.09 -24.62
CA ALA A 591 -15.85 -3.75 -25.27
C ALA A 591 -15.38 -4.90 -26.17
N GLN A 592 -14.30 -4.72 -26.94
CA GLN A 592 -13.66 -5.80 -27.69
C GLN A 592 -13.15 -6.90 -26.76
N PHE A 593 -12.42 -6.53 -25.71
CA PHE A 593 -11.91 -7.48 -24.73
C PHE A 593 -13.04 -8.30 -24.14
N ARG A 594 -14.13 -7.70 -23.65
CA ARG A 594 -15.29 -8.42 -23.08
C ARG A 594 -15.93 -9.44 -24.03
N ARG A 595 -15.79 -9.28 -25.34
CA ARG A 595 -16.32 -10.22 -26.34
C ARG A 595 -15.35 -11.36 -26.63
N GLU A 596 -14.05 -11.10 -26.65
CA GLU A 596 -13.06 -11.97 -27.30
C GLU A 596 -11.90 -12.41 -26.38
N GLY A 597 -11.81 -11.89 -25.15
CA GLY A 597 -10.64 -12.05 -24.30
C GLY A 597 -9.45 -11.22 -24.82
N PHE A 598 -8.26 -11.52 -24.32
CA PHE A 598 -7.02 -10.94 -24.86
C PHE A 598 -6.66 -11.66 -26.17
N SER A 599 -7.38 -11.31 -27.23
CA SER A 599 -7.33 -11.96 -28.55
C SER A 599 -5.99 -11.71 -29.27
N ARG A 600 -5.77 -12.42 -30.39
CA ARG A 600 -4.57 -12.21 -31.22
C ARG A 600 -4.47 -10.76 -31.73
N ASP A 601 -5.60 -10.15 -32.07
CA ASP A 601 -5.66 -8.75 -32.53
C ASP A 601 -5.18 -7.79 -31.44
N LEU A 602 -5.67 -7.95 -30.20
CA LEU A 602 -5.23 -7.12 -29.07
C LEU A 602 -3.75 -7.34 -28.73
N GLU A 603 -3.25 -8.57 -28.83
CA GLU A 603 -1.83 -8.87 -28.64
C GLU A 603 -0.96 -8.23 -29.73
N GLU A 604 -1.37 -8.31 -31.01
CA GLU A 604 -0.65 -7.68 -32.12
C GLU A 604 -0.63 -6.15 -32.00
N ARG A 605 -1.75 -5.54 -31.58
CA ARG A 605 -1.79 -4.10 -31.25
C ARG A 605 -0.85 -3.76 -30.10
N TYR A 606 -0.83 -4.57 -29.03
CA TYR A 606 0.10 -4.37 -27.92
C TYR A 606 1.56 -4.37 -28.39
N TYR A 607 1.95 -5.38 -29.17
CA TYR A 607 3.33 -5.50 -29.69
C TYR A 607 3.68 -4.45 -30.75
N LYS A 608 2.71 -3.91 -31.49
CA LYS A 608 2.94 -2.76 -32.38
C LYS A 608 3.46 -1.53 -31.61
N HIS A 609 3.04 -1.38 -30.36
CA HIS A 609 3.34 -0.22 -29.53
C HIS A 609 4.42 -0.45 -28.48
N TRP A 610 4.82 -1.69 -28.18
CA TRP A 610 5.78 -1.97 -27.11
C TRP A 610 7.26 -1.70 -27.47
N LEU A 611 8.11 -1.61 -26.44
CA LEU A 611 9.56 -1.35 -26.58
C LEU A 611 10.44 -2.61 -26.53
N HIS A 612 9.88 -3.79 -26.31
CA HIS A 612 10.64 -4.95 -25.80
C HIS A 612 11.06 -5.99 -26.84
N SER A 613 10.71 -5.81 -28.11
CA SER A 613 10.99 -6.80 -29.16
C SER A 613 12.47 -7.20 -29.21
N GLY A 614 12.77 -8.46 -28.91
CA GLY A 614 14.09 -9.06 -29.12
C GLY A 614 15.19 -8.53 -28.19
N GLN A 615 14.80 -7.88 -27.09
CA GLN A 615 15.73 -7.30 -26.14
C GLN A 615 16.44 -8.38 -25.31
N ASN A 616 17.77 -8.27 -25.19
CA ASN A 616 18.55 -9.13 -24.29
C ASN A 616 18.44 -8.63 -22.84
N VAL A 617 18.17 -9.56 -21.93
CA VAL A 617 18.01 -9.33 -20.50
C VAL A 617 18.82 -10.37 -19.70
N THR A 618 19.13 -10.04 -18.47
CA THR A 618 19.83 -10.87 -17.49
C THR A 618 18.89 -11.10 -16.32
N LEU A 619 18.67 -12.37 -15.99
CA LEU A 619 17.75 -12.83 -14.95
C LEU A 619 18.55 -13.01 -13.65
N GLU A 620 18.54 -12.02 -12.77
CA GLU A 620 19.36 -12.05 -11.55
C GLU A 620 18.96 -13.18 -10.59
N ALA A 621 17.67 -13.50 -10.53
CA ALA A 621 17.15 -14.57 -9.68
C ALA A 621 17.55 -15.98 -10.17
N GLU A 622 17.96 -16.11 -11.42
CA GLU A 622 18.31 -17.38 -12.08
C GLU A 622 19.83 -17.42 -12.33
N ALA A 623 20.61 -17.13 -11.28
CA ALA A 623 22.08 -17.10 -11.31
C ALA A 623 22.69 -16.20 -12.42
N GLY A 624 21.97 -15.17 -12.86
CA GLY A 624 22.41 -14.26 -13.92
C GLY A 624 22.26 -14.83 -15.33
N ALA A 625 21.33 -15.77 -15.54
CA ALA A 625 21.03 -16.31 -16.87
C ALA A 625 20.72 -15.20 -17.88
N LYS A 626 21.27 -15.32 -19.10
CA LYS A 626 20.95 -14.42 -20.20
C LYS A 626 19.71 -14.93 -20.94
N ALA A 627 18.79 -14.03 -21.24
CA ALA A 627 17.59 -14.35 -21.98
C ALA A 627 17.24 -13.22 -22.96
N LYS A 628 16.37 -13.51 -23.92
CA LYS A 628 15.86 -12.58 -24.91
C LYS A 628 14.35 -12.48 -24.78
N VAL A 629 13.81 -11.27 -24.66
CA VAL A 629 12.37 -11.03 -24.51
C VAL A 629 11.65 -11.34 -25.83
N VAL A 630 10.60 -12.15 -25.75
CA VAL A 630 9.84 -12.64 -26.91
C VAL A 630 8.34 -12.33 -26.85
N GLY A 631 7.79 -11.96 -25.70
CA GLY A 631 6.36 -11.64 -25.60
C GLY A 631 5.84 -11.51 -24.18
N ILE A 632 4.52 -11.66 -24.04
CA ILE A 632 3.82 -11.88 -22.79
C ILE A 632 2.96 -13.16 -22.85
N THR A 633 2.66 -13.79 -21.72
CA THR A 633 1.72 -14.91 -21.67
C THR A 633 0.28 -14.41 -21.84
N ARG A 634 -0.57 -15.20 -22.50
CA ARG A 634 -1.96 -14.80 -22.84
C ARG A 634 -2.98 -15.06 -21.74
N ASP A 635 -2.58 -15.79 -20.71
CA ASP A 635 -3.37 -16.13 -19.54
C ASP A 635 -3.16 -15.13 -18.39
N TRP A 636 -1.91 -14.72 -18.16
CA TRP A 636 -1.52 -13.91 -17.00
C TRP A 636 -0.75 -12.63 -17.32
N GLY A 637 -0.40 -12.40 -18.60
CA GLY A 637 0.40 -11.25 -19.00
C GLY A 637 1.85 -11.29 -18.49
N MET A 638 2.38 -12.46 -18.12
CA MET A 638 3.77 -12.59 -17.65
C MET A 638 4.75 -12.35 -18.79
N LEU A 639 5.88 -11.69 -18.54
CA LEU A 639 6.90 -11.42 -19.55
C LEU A 639 7.57 -12.74 -19.98
N LYS A 640 7.50 -13.08 -21.26
CA LYS A 640 8.13 -14.27 -21.85
C LYS A 640 9.54 -13.92 -22.33
N ALA A 641 10.53 -14.68 -21.87
CA ALA A 641 11.91 -14.57 -22.34
C ALA A 641 12.50 -15.95 -22.64
N VAL A 642 13.19 -16.10 -23.77
CA VAL A 642 13.91 -17.33 -24.15
C VAL A 642 15.37 -17.24 -23.68
N GLU A 643 15.87 -18.25 -22.99
CA GLU A 643 17.27 -18.31 -22.55
C GLU A 643 18.22 -18.37 -23.76
N VAL A 644 19.35 -17.67 -23.65
CA VAL A 644 20.39 -17.65 -24.68
C VAL A 644 21.75 -18.06 -24.10
N ASP A 645 22.54 -18.78 -24.90
CA ASP A 645 23.88 -19.20 -24.52
C ASP A 645 24.92 -18.05 -24.56
N GLY A 646 26.18 -18.36 -24.23
CA GLY A 646 27.28 -17.38 -24.27
C GLY A 646 27.56 -16.77 -25.65
N MET A 647 27.03 -17.36 -26.73
CA MET A 647 27.10 -16.87 -28.11
C MET A 647 25.80 -16.20 -28.57
N GLY A 648 24.79 -16.09 -27.70
CA GLY A 648 23.48 -15.49 -28.00
C GLY A 648 22.51 -16.41 -28.74
N ARG A 649 22.77 -17.71 -28.81
CA ARG A 649 21.88 -18.69 -29.46
C ARG A 649 20.82 -19.18 -28.47
N GLU A 650 19.58 -19.32 -28.94
CA GLU A 650 18.44 -19.74 -28.12
C GLU A 650 18.63 -21.20 -27.65
N THR A 651 18.52 -21.44 -26.34
CA THR A 651 18.69 -22.79 -25.75
C THR A 651 17.41 -23.62 -25.81
N GLY A 652 16.28 -22.98 -26.14
CA GLY A 652 14.94 -23.58 -26.12
C GLY A 652 14.25 -23.50 -24.75
N ARG A 653 14.95 -23.14 -23.67
CA ARG A 653 14.34 -22.92 -22.36
C ARG A 653 13.62 -21.56 -22.33
N MET A 654 12.36 -21.54 -21.90
CA MET A 654 11.54 -20.33 -21.81
C MET A 654 11.22 -19.99 -20.37
N TRP A 655 11.23 -18.69 -20.08
CA TRP A 655 10.92 -18.12 -18.78
C TRP A 655 9.65 -17.29 -18.87
N ALA A 656 8.73 -17.50 -17.91
CA ALA A 656 7.60 -16.62 -17.66
C ALA A 656 7.88 -15.81 -16.39
N LEU A 657 8.00 -14.48 -16.55
CA LEU A 657 8.50 -13.59 -15.51
C LEU A 657 7.39 -12.64 -15.05
N GLN A 658 7.19 -12.56 -13.75
CA GLN A 658 6.25 -11.63 -13.13
C GLN A 658 6.93 -10.30 -12.82
N SER A 659 6.19 -9.19 -12.92
CA SER A 659 6.69 -7.87 -12.54
C SER A 659 6.80 -7.79 -11.02
N ASP A 660 7.98 -7.43 -10.52
CA ASP A 660 8.22 -7.14 -9.09
C ASP A 660 8.03 -5.65 -8.75
N GLU A 661 7.21 -4.96 -9.56
CA GLU A 661 6.86 -3.53 -9.47
C GLU A 661 7.98 -2.53 -9.78
N ASN A 662 9.26 -2.89 -9.63
CA ASN A 662 10.37 -1.93 -9.70
C ASN A 662 11.63 -2.35 -10.46
N SER A 663 11.86 -3.64 -10.75
CA SER A 663 13.20 -4.11 -11.16
C SER A 663 13.36 -4.45 -12.63
N PHE A 664 12.37 -4.17 -13.49
CA PHE A 664 12.59 -4.24 -14.94
C PHE A 664 13.23 -2.96 -15.46
N ASP A 665 14.56 -2.95 -15.48
CA ASP A 665 15.35 -1.89 -16.10
C ASP A 665 15.72 -2.30 -17.52
N PHE A 666 14.88 -1.90 -18.48
CA PHE A 666 15.06 -2.14 -19.91
C PHE A 666 16.46 -1.69 -20.40
N TRP A 667 16.94 -0.55 -19.91
CA TRP A 667 18.19 0.05 -20.39
C TRP A 667 19.43 -0.63 -19.81
N LYS A 668 19.30 -1.31 -18.67
CA LYS A 668 20.35 -2.17 -18.09
C LYS A 668 20.18 -3.64 -18.45
N GLY A 669 19.05 -4.01 -19.05
CA GLY A 669 18.71 -5.40 -19.34
C GLY A 669 18.64 -6.26 -18.07
N LEU A 670 18.10 -5.75 -16.97
CA LEU A 670 18.02 -6.49 -15.69
C LEU A 670 16.56 -6.83 -15.35
N VAL A 671 16.34 -8.06 -14.87
CA VAL A 671 15.06 -8.53 -14.32
C VAL A 671 15.30 -9.25 -12.99
N LYS A 672 14.55 -8.88 -11.95
CA LYS A 672 14.50 -9.58 -10.67
C LYS A 672 13.14 -10.25 -10.49
N ARG A 673 13.14 -11.48 -9.99
CA ARG A 673 11.94 -12.20 -9.60
C ARG A 673 11.68 -11.97 -8.11
N LYS A 674 10.43 -11.68 -7.75
CA LYS A 674 9.95 -11.83 -6.37
C LYS A 674 9.17 -13.15 -6.31
N PHE A 675 9.55 -14.05 -5.41
CA PHE A 675 8.77 -15.27 -5.19
C PHE A 675 7.38 -14.87 -4.69
N LEU A 676 6.34 -15.25 -5.43
CA LEU A 676 5.01 -15.39 -4.86
C LEU A 676 4.89 -16.82 -4.34
N THR A 677 4.59 -16.96 -3.06
CA THR A 677 4.00 -18.18 -2.53
C THR A 677 2.56 -18.25 -3.03
N ILE A 678 2.37 -18.67 -4.28
CA ILE A 678 1.08 -19.12 -4.80
C ILE A 678 1.36 -20.46 -5.47
N GLY A 679 0.94 -21.54 -4.81
CA GLY A 679 0.99 -22.89 -5.36
C GLY A 679 -0.23 -23.14 -6.24
N LEU A 680 0.00 -23.29 -7.54
CA LEU A 680 -0.79 -24.16 -8.41
C LEU A 680 0.20 -24.83 -9.38
N PRO A 681 0.13 -26.16 -9.58
CA PRO A 681 1.01 -26.86 -10.51
C PRO A 681 0.59 -26.57 -11.97
N GLU A 682 1.58 -26.38 -12.85
CA GLU A 682 1.38 -26.30 -14.30
C GLU A 682 0.82 -27.62 -14.85
N PRO A 683 -0.05 -27.60 -15.89
CA PRO A 683 -0.49 -28.82 -16.57
C PRO A 683 0.58 -29.29 -17.56
N ASP A 684 1.03 -30.52 -17.41
CA ASP A 684 1.84 -31.23 -18.41
C ASP A 684 1.00 -31.46 -19.68
N LEU A 685 1.46 -30.90 -20.81
CA LEU A 685 0.83 -30.94 -22.13
C LEU A 685 1.36 -32.09 -23.01
N SER A 686 1.94 -33.13 -22.42
CA SER A 686 2.28 -34.35 -23.14
C SER A 686 1.20 -35.43 -22.96
N VAL A 687 0.89 -36.17 -24.04
CA VAL A 687 -0.09 -37.27 -24.16
C VAL A 687 -1.50 -36.87 -24.66
N LEU A 688 -1.56 -36.42 -25.91
CA LEU A 688 -2.71 -36.69 -26.79
C LEU A 688 -2.50 -38.04 -27.49
N HIS A 689 -3.09 -39.12 -26.97
CA HIS A 689 -3.73 -40.20 -27.74
C HIS A 689 -4.37 -41.25 -26.80
N PRO A 690 -5.53 -41.84 -27.18
CA PRO A 690 -6.28 -42.74 -26.31
C PRO A 690 -5.84 -44.20 -26.50
N PRO A 691 -5.88 -45.03 -25.45
CA PRO A 691 -6.23 -46.42 -25.60
C PRO A 691 -7.60 -46.67 -24.97
N ARG A 692 -8.53 -47.10 -25.82
CA ARG A 692 -9.73 -47.83 -25.42
C ARG A 692 -9.29 -49.11 -24.70
N GLY A 693 -9.91 -49.44 -23.57
CA GLY A 693 -9.69 -50.73 -22.91
C GLY A 693 -10.49 -50.89 -21.61
N ASN A 694 -11.54 -51.71 -21.68
CA ASN A 694 -12.40 -52.14 -20.58
C ASN A 694 -11.65 -52.89 -19.45
N CYS A 695 -12.27 -52.82 -18.27
CA CYS A 695 -12.35 -53.85 -17.22
C CYS A 695 -11.10 -54.67 -16.88
N ALA A 696 -10.64 -54.56 -15.63
CA ALA A 696 -10.82 -55.61 -14.61
C ALA A 696 -9.90 -55.36 -13.41
N ALA A 697 -10.42 -55.66 -12.22
CA ALA A 697 -9.68 -55.74 -10.98
C ALA A 697 -8.39 -56.57 -11.14
N ARG A 698 -7.27 -56.01 -10.68
CA ARG A 698 -6.12 -56.79 -10.20
C ARG A 698 -5.79 -56.36 -8.79
N HIS A 699 -6.26 -57.17 -7.84
CA HIS A 699 -5.63 -57.33 -6.55
C HIS A 699 -4.22 -57.90 -6.77
N HIS A 700 -3.20 -57.06 -6.62
CA HIS A 700 -1.91 -57.40 -6.01
C HIS A 700 -1.86 -56.45 -4.80
N GLY A 701 -2.01 -56.92 -3.56
CA GLY A 701 -1.07 -57.78 -2.87
C GLY A 701 -0.49 -56.91 -1.75
N ASP A 702 -0.90 -57.17 -0.51
CA ASP A 702 -0.45 -56.47 0.70
C ASP A 702 1.08 -56.42 0.82
N ASN A 703 1.55 -55.40 1.55
CA ASN A 703 2.89 -55.19 2.12
C ASN A 703 3.90 -54.38 1.30
N ALA A 704 3.67 -53.07 1.27
CA ALA A 704 4.70 -52.10 1.66
C ALA A 704 4.01 -50.94 2.38
N GLU A 705 3.85 -51.05 3.70
CA GLU A 705 3.46 -49.89 4.53
C GLU A 705 4.42 -48.74 4.19
N THR A 706 3.93 -47.69 3.54
CA THR A 706 4.71 -46.46 3.33
C THR A 706 4.93 -45.85 4.72
N LYS A 707 6.08 -46.17 5.33
CA LYS A 707 6.53 -45.72 6.65
C LYS A 707 6.88 -44.24 6.63
N VAL A 708 5.88 -43.38 6.51
CA VAL A 708 6.08 -41.93 6.58
C VAL A 708 6.35 -41.54 8.04
N HIS A 709 7.44 -40.81 8.28
CA HIS A 709 7.68 -40.19 9.58
C HIS A 709 7.02 -38.81 9.62
N SER A 710 6.06 -38.63 10.52
CA SER A 710 5.40 -37.33 10.74
C SER A 710 5.83 -36.72 12.06
N LEU A 711 6.26 -35.46 12.05
CA LEU A 711 6.57 -34.68 13.26
C LEU A 711 5.62 -33.48 13.33
N VAL A 712 4.82 -33.43 14.39
CA VAL A 712 3.90 -32.32 14.65
C VAL A 712 4.53 -31.38 15.67
N GLN A 713 4.82 -30.18 15.23
CA GLN A 713 5.32 -29.09 16.05
C GLN A 713 4.13 -28.37 16.70
N ARG A 714 3.90 -28.65 17.99
CA ARG A 714 2.72 -28.21 18.75
C ARG A 714 3.10 -27.15 19.77
N LEU A 715 2.26 -26.12 19.88
CA LEU A 715 2.27 -25.17 20.99
C LEU A 715 1.22 -25.62 22.03
N ASN A 716 1.42 -25.43 23.34
CA ASN A 716 0.34 -25.73 24.30
C ASN A 716 -0.88 -24.81 24.04
N ASP A 717 -2.09 -25.34 24.28
CA ASP A 717 -3.36 -24.67 23.96
C ASP A 717 -3.44 -24.21 22.49
N SER A 718 -3.33 -25.17 21.56
CA SER A 718 -3.15 -24.92 20.13
C SER A 718 -4.07 -25.73 19.22
N ARG A 719 -4.40 -25.10 18.09
CA ARG A 719 -5.10 -25.68 16.92
C ARG A 719 -4.50 -26.97 16.37
N SER A 720 -3.26 -27.30 16.74
CA SER A 720 -2.61 -28.57 16.39
C SER A 720 -3.43 -29.81 16.75
N GLN A 721 -4.39 -29.70 17.68
CA GLN A 721 -5.37 -30.75 18.00
C GLN A 721 -6.04 -31.33 16.75
N ASN A 722 -6.42 -30.47 15.80
CA ASN A 722 -7.10 -30.89 14.58
C ASN A 722 -6.19 -31.75 13.69
N THR A 723 -4.91 -31.35 13.58
CA THR A 723 -3.91 -32.11 12.83
C THR A 723 -3.67 -33.47 13.46
N LEU A 724 -3.53 -33.54 14.79
CA LEU A 724 -3.39 -34.81 15.50
C LEU A 724 -4.62 -35.70 15.29
N TRP A 725 -5.82 -35.14 15.37
CA TRP A 725 -7.05 -35.91 15.15
C TRP A 725 -7.14 -36.43 13.73
N LEU A 726 -6.84 -35.60 12.73
CA LEU A 726 -6.83 -36.06 11.35
C LEU A 726 -5.79 -37.16 11.10
N LEU A 727 -4.61 -37.09 11.71
CA LEU A 727 -3.60 -38.15 11.63
C LEU A 727 -4.07 -39.46 12.29
N GLU A 728 -4.78 -39.39 13.42
CA GLU A 728 -5.42 -40.56 14.07
C GLU A 728 -6.48 -41.19 13.16
N GLU A 729 -7.31 -40.38 12.49
CA GLU A 729 -8.34 -40.87 11.57
C GLU A 729 -7.76 -41.51 10.31
N LEU A 730 -6.63 -40.98 9.82
CA LEU A 730 -5.89 -41.52 8.68
C LEU A 730 -4.94 -42.67 9.05
N LYS A 731 -4.82 -42.99 10.34
CA LYS A 731 -3.88 -43.99 10.90
C LYS A 731 -2.44 -43.73 10.45
N ILE A 732 -2.02 -42.47 10.47
CA ILE A 732 -0.64 -42.07 10.14
C ILE A 732 0.15 -41.97 11.44
N PRO A 733 1.29 -42.67 11.60
CA PRO A 733 2.11 -42.55 12.79
C PRO A 733 2.77 -41.17 12.87
N TYR A 734 2.78 -40.57 14.06
CA TYR A 734 3.38 -39.27 14.28
C TYR A 734 4.06 -39.16 15.64
N THR A 735 5.05 -38.27 15.70
CA THR A 735 5.68 -37.77 16.92
C THR A 735 5.24 -36.33 17.16
N VAL A 736 5.26 -35.89 18.42
CA VAL A 736 4.89 -34.52 18.79
C VAL A 736 6.08 -33.87 19.48
N GLN A 737 6.47 -32.70 18.99
CA GLN A 737 7.40 -31.82 19.68
C GLN A 737 6.60 -30.66 20.28
N LEU A 738 6.60 -30.57 21.61
CA LEU A 738 5.85 -29.58 22.38
C LEU A 738 6.71 -28.34 22.63
N PHE A 739 6.17 -27.17 22.29
CA PHE A 739 6.65 -25.85 22.69
C PHE A 739 5.69 -25.26 23.73
N ARG A 740 6.24 -24.73 24.82
CA ARG A 740 5.45 -24.02 25.85
C ARG A 740 5.44 -22.53 25.56
N ARG A 741 4.26 -21.91 25.65
CA ARG A 741 4.08 -20.46 25.53
C ARG A 741 4.85 -19.73 26.63
N ALA A 742 5.36 -18.55 26.29
CA ALA A 742 5.92 -17.63 27.27
C ALA A 742 4.82 -17.10 28.22
N PRO A 743 5.16 -16.52 29.39
CA PRO A 743 4.18 -15.98 30.34
C PRO A 743 3.19 -14.95 29.75
N ASN A 744 3.60 -14.26 28.68
CA ASN A 744 2.77 -13.33 27.91
C ASN A 744 1.82 -14.03 26.89
N ARG A 745 1.72 -15.36 26.94
CA ARG A 745 0.95 -16.25 26.04
C ARG A 745 1.41 -16.28 24.57
N LEU A 746 2.51 -15.62 24.23
CA LEU A 746 3.09 -15.66 22.88
C LEU A 746 3.86 -16.97 22.65
N ALA A 747 4.07 -17.29 21.37
CA ALA A 747 4.93 -18.40 20.98
C ALA A 747 6.39 -18.11 21.43
N PRO A 748 7.14 -19.15 21.83
CA PRO A 748 8.52 -18.99 22.25
C PRO A 748 9.43 -18.73 21.02
N PRO A 749 10.51 -17.93 21.13
CA PRO A 749 11.39 -17.58 20.01
C PRO A 749 11.97 -18.79 19.26
N GLU A 750 12.14 -19.92 19.95
CA GLU A 750 12.62 -21.19 19.38
C GLU A 750 11.72 -21.71 18.25
N LEU A 751 10.45 -21.31 18.19
CA LEU A 751 9.53 -21.69 17.13
C LEU A 751 9.82 -20.97 15.79
N GLU A 752 10.53 -19.83 15.80
CA GLU A 752 10.97 -19.13 14.58
C GLU A 752 11.99 -19.94 13.78
N ALA A 753 12.76 -20.81 14.47
CA ALA A 753 13.69 -21.74 13.82
C ALA A 753 12.98 -22.87 13.06
N VAL A 754 11.71 -23.12 13.39
CA VAL A 754 10.86 -24.14 12.74
C VAL A 754 10.12 -23.55 11.54
N HIS A 755 9.53 -22.37 11.71
CA HIS A 755 8.83 -21.63 10.66
C HIS A 755 9.12 -20.13 10.77
N PRO A 756 9.45 -19.41 9.68
CA PRO A 756 9.91 -18.00 9.73
C PRO A 756 8.95 -17.01 10.40
N LEU A 757 7.67 -17.37 10.51
CA LEU A 757 6.63 -16.57 11.18
C LEU A 757 6.36 -16.98 12.63
N GLY A 758 7.09 -17.96 13.17
CA GLY A 758 6.89 -18.51 14.51
C GLY A 758 5.47 -19.06 14.72
N LYS A 759 4.89 -19.70 13.71
CA LYS A 759 3.50 -20.19 13.72
C LYS A 759 3.46 -21.69 13.98
N ALA A 760 2.36 -22.14 14.60
CA ALA A 760 2.01 -23.54 14.81
C ALA A 760 0.51 -23.75 14.49
N PRO A 761 0.09 -24.97 14.08
CA PRO A 761 0.90 -26.17 13.88
C PRO A 761 1.82 -26.10 12.65
N VAL A 762 2.96 -26.81 12.74
CA VAL A 762 3.77 -27.19 11.57
C VAL A 762 3.83 -28.71 11.54
N LEU A 763 3.47 -29.30 10.41
CA LEU A 763 3.59 -30.73 10.15
C LEU A 763 4.79 -30.95 9.24
N GLU A 764 5.77 -31.71 9.72
CA GLU A 764 6.87 -32.19 8.91
C GLU A 764 6.61 -33.63 8.50
N ILE A 765 6.64 -33.92 7.21
CA ILE A 765 6.41 -35.23 6.61
C ILE A 765 7.69 -35.65 5.90
N THR A 766 8.30 -36.75 6.33
CA THR A 766 9.47 -37.33 5.65
C THR A 766 9.05 -38.58 4.88
N PRO A 767 9.13 -38.57 3.53
CA PRO A 767 8.91 -39.77 2.73
C PRO A 767 9.91 -40.87 3.07
N VAL A 768 9.55 -42.13 2.80
CA VAL A 768 10.50 -43.24 2.95
C VAL A 768 11.56 -43.12 1.86
N SER A 769 12.84 -43.32 2.22
CA SER A 769 13.92 -43.52 1.26
C SER A 769 13.54 -44.60 0.24
N THR A 770 13.62 -44.26 -1.04
CA THR A 770 13.49 -45.22 -2.14
C THR A 770 14.85 -45.43 -2.80
N ASP A 771 14.98 -46.44 -3.67
CA ASP A 771 16.19 -46.64 -4.46
C ASP A 771 16.45 -45.46 -5.43
N GLU A 772 15.40 -44.70 -5.79
CA GLU A 772 15.47 -43.53 -6.67
C GLU A 772 15.74 -42.22 -5.91
N ASP A 773 15.32 -42.13 -4.65
CA ASP A 773 15.60 -41.01 -3.74
C ASP A 773 16.03 -41.55 -2.37
N PRO A 774 17.34 -41.79 -2.15
CA PRO A 774 17.86 -42.42 -0.94
C PRO A 774 17.85 -41.48 0.29
N SER A 775 17.54 -40.19 0.12
CA SER A 775 17.52 -39.22 1.22
C SER A 775 16.50 -38.10 0.93
N PRO A 776 15.20 -38.42 0.91
CA PRO A 776 14.16 -37.45 0.57
C PRO A 776 14.14 -36.33 1.60
N ALA A 777 14.09 -35.09 1.12
CA ALA A 777 14.00 -33.93 1.99
C ALA A 777 12.65 -33.89 2.74
N PRO A 778 12.63 -33.48 4.02
CA PRO A 778 11.40 -33.36 4.78
C PRO A 778 10.49 -32.25 4.21
N ILE A 779 9.21 -32.57 4.04
CA ILE A 779 8.18 -31.63 3.57
C ILE A 779 7.60 -30.93 4.79
N ARG A 780 7.76 -29.61 4.88
CA ARG A 780 7.20 -28.79 5.97
C ARG A 780 5.92 -28.10 5.52
N LEU A 781 4.83 -28.39 6.21
CA LEU A 781 3.51 -27.84 5.96
C LEU A 781 3.09 -26.96 7.14
N ALA A 782 2.67 -25.74 6.85
CA ALA A 782 2.12 -24.79 7.82
C ALA A 782 0.74 -24.31 7.34
N GLU A 783 -0.06 -23.78 8.26
CA GLU A 783 -1.51 -23.48 8.11
C GLU A 783 -2.41 -24.73 8.16
N SER A 784 -3.45 -24.69 8.99
CA SER A 784 -4.25 -25.88 9.30
C SER A 784 -5.16 -26.30 8.15
N GLY A 785 -5.65 -25.33 7.36
CA GLY A 785 -6.39 -25.61 6.13
C GLY A 785 -5.53 -26.33 5.09
N TYR A 786 -4.30 -25.84 4.86
CA TYR A 786 -3.37 -26.44 3.91
C TYR A 786 -2.88 -27.83 4.37
N ILE A 787 -2.54 -27.98 5.65
CA ILE A 787 -2.19 -29.29 6.24
C ILE A 787 -3.35 -30.28 6.05
N THR A 788 -4.58 -29.85 6.30
CA THR A 788 -5.77 -30.70 6.15
C THR A 788 -5.95 -31.13 4.70
N GLN A 789 -5.89 -30.19 3.76
CA GLN A 789 -6.01 -30.48 2.33
C GLN A 789 -4.93 -31.46 1.86
N TYR A 790 -3.67 -31.20 2.21
CA TYR A 790 -2.56 -32.06 1.83
C TYR A 790 -2.77 -33.50 2.33
N LEU A 791 -3.16 -33.65 3.60
CA LEU A 791 -3.37 -34.96 4.22
C LEU A 791 -4.50 -35.74 3.56
N VAL A 792 -5.63 -35.10 3.23
CA VAL A 792 -6.75 -35.81 2.58
C VAL A 792 -6.49 -36.12 1.11
N GLU A 793 -5.74 -35.28 0.39
CA GLU A 793 -5.36 -35.54 -1.01
C GLU A 793 -4.40 -36.74 -1.12
N HIS A 794 -3.43 -36.84 -0.20
CA HIS A 794 -2.39 -37.87 -0.28
C HIS A 794 -2.76 -39.15 0.48
N PHE A 795 -3.49 -39.04 1.59
CA PHE A 795 -3.76 -40.18 2.49
C PHE A 795 -5.26 -40.45 2.70
N GLY A 796 -6.17 -39.63 2.14
CA GLY A 796 -7.61 -39.77 2.35
C GLY A 796 -8.18 -41.13 1.92
N HIS A 797 -7.51 -41.83 0.99
CA HIS A 797 -7.86 -43.20 0.61
C HIS A 797 -7.85 -44.20 1.79
N ARG A 798 -7.09 -43.92 2.87
CA ARG A 798 -7.06 -44.73 4.09
C ARG A 798 -8.34 -44.63 4.92
N LYS A 799 -9.12 -43.55 4.75
CA LYS A 799 -10.44 -43.38 5.34
C LYS A 799 -11.36 -42.61 4.36
N PRO A 800 -12.01 -43.33 3.41
CA PRO A 800 -12.78 -42.71 2.32
C PRO A 800 -13.91 -41.76 2.74
N GLY A 801 -14.47 -41.89 3.95
CA GLY A 801 -15.53 -41.01 4.46
C GLY A 801 -15.07 -39.58 4.81
N LEU A 802 -13.76 -39.32 4.88
CA LEU A 802 -13.24 -37.99 5.26
C LEU A 802 -13.42 -36.92 4.16
N VAL A 803 -13.63 -37.33 2.91
CA VAL A 803 -13.86 -36.46 1.75
C VAL A 803 -15.13 -36.93 1.04
N PRO A 804 -16.18 -36.09 0.96
CA PRO A 804 -17.39 -36.47 0.24
C PRO A 804 -17.11 -36.74 -1.25
N PRO A 805 -17.93 -37.57 -1.93
CA PRO A 805 -17.77 -37.81 -3.36
C PRO A 805 -17.83 -36.50 -4.14
N ARG A 806 -16.78 -36.20 -4.91
CA ARG A 806 -16.68 -34.92 -5.63
C ARG A 806 -17.79 -34.75 -6.65
N TRP A 807 -18.02 -35.75 -7.50
CA TRP A 807 -18.86 -35.63 -8.69
C TRP A 807 -20.22 -36.30 -8.51
N LYS A 808 -21.27 -35.66 -9.04
CA LYS A 808 -22.53 -36.35 -9.32
C LYS A 808 -22.29 -37.34 -10.46
N ALA A 809 -22.94 -38.51 -10.41
CA ALA A 809 -22.78 -39.54 -11.44
C ALA A 809 -23.02 -38.97 -12.85
N GLY A 810 -22.03 -39.13 -13.76
CA GLY A 810 -22.11 -38.67 -15.15
C GLY A 810 -21.84 -37.17 -15.37
N ARG A 811 -21.37 -36.46 -14.34
CA ARG A 811 -21.04 -35.02 -14.35
C ARG A 811 -19.57 -34.75 -14.05
N GLU A 812 -18.71 -35.76 -14.15
CA GLU A 812 -17.28 -35.68 -13.86
C GLU A 812 -16.60 -34.60 -14.73
N GLY A 813 -15.84 -33.70 -14.09
CA GLY A 813 -15.09 -32.63 -14.78
C GLY A 813 -15.95 -31.48 -15.32
N LYS A 814 -17.27 -31.46 -15.07
CA LYS A 814 -18.16 -30.38 -15.51
C LYS A 814 -18.32 -29.33 -14.43
N VAL A 815 -18.24 -28.05 -14.79
CA VAL A 815 -18.52 -26.92 -13.87
C VAL A 815 -19.94 -27.06 -13.30
N GLY A 816 -20.07 -27.06 -11.96
CA GLY A 816 -21.34 -27.30 -11.26
C GLY A 816 -21.77 -28.77 -11.22
N GLY A 817 -20.91 -29.69 -11.67
CA GLY A 817 -21.10 -31.13 -11.62
C GLY A 817 -20.83 -31.73 -10.24
N GLU A 818 -20.30 -30.95 -9.31
CA GLU A 818 -19.95 -31.37 -7.97
C GLU A 818 -21.20 -31.71 -7.12
N THR A 819 -21.03 -32.62 -6.16
CA THR A 819 -22.04 -32.85 -5.13
C THR A 819 -22.10 -31.67 -4.17
N GLU A 820 -23.27 -31.42 -3.58
CA GLU A 820 -23.42 -30.37 -2.57
C GLU A 820 -22.54 -30.64 -1.34
N ALA A 821 -22.43 -31.91 -0.94
CA ALA A 821 -21.57 -32.35 0.16
C ALA A 821 -20.11 -31.96 -0.08
N TYR A 822 -19.59 -32.19 -1.29
CA TYR A 822 -18.22 -31.83 -1.65
C TYR A 822 -18.03 -30.31 -1.78
N ALA A 823 -19.01 -29.60 -2.34
CA ALA A 823 -18.96 -28.13 -2.43
C ALA A 823 -18.90 -27.49 -1.03
N ARG A 824 -19.70 -27.98 -0.07
CA ARG A 824 -19.65 -27.57 1.34
C ARG A 824 -18.31 -27.90 1.96
N PHE A 825 -17.82 -29.12 1.78
CA PHE A 825 -16.52 -29.56 2.28
C PHE A 825 -15.39 -28.64 1.81
N TRP A 826 -15.31 -28.37 0.50
CA TRP A 826 -14.29 -27.53 -0.10
C TRP A 826 -14.36 -26.07 0.39
N TYR A 827 -15.59 -25.52 0.49
CA TYR A 827 -15.81 -24.20 1.04
C TYR A 827 -15.36 -24.12 2.52
N LEU A 828 -15.73 -25.11 3.33
CA LEU A 828 -15.44 -25.14 4.75
C LEU A 828 -13.93 -25.21 5.06
N LEU A 829 -13.14 -25.90 4.23
CA LEU A 829 -11.67 -25.93 4.38
C LEU A 829 -11.05 -24.52 4.34
N HIS A 830 -11.62 -23.59 3.58
CA HIS A 830 -11.15 -22.21 3.46
C HIS A 830 -11.86 -21.27 4.45
N TYR A 831 -13.17 -21.46 4.62
CA TYR A 831 -14.01 -20.64 5.50
C TYR A 831 -13.54 -20.63 6.95
N VAL A 832 -13.04 -21.77 7.46
CA VAL A 832 -12.61 -21.86 8.86
C VAL A 832 -11.52 -20.84 9.16
N GLU A 833 -10.45 -20.79 8.37
CA GLU A 833 -9.33 -19.87 8.61
C GLU A 833 -9.60 -18.46 8.06
N GLY A 834 -10.27 -18.35 6.91
CA GLY A 834 -10.49 -17.08 6.23
C GLY A 834 -11.64 -16.23 6.78
N SER A 835 -12.61 -16.83 7.48
CA SER A 835 -13.83 -16.12 7.91
C SER A 835 -14.25 -16.43 9.35
N PHE A 836 -14.25 -17.69 9.77
CA PHE A 836 -14.76 -18.06 11.09
C PHE A 836 -13.76 -17.76 12.23
N PHE A 837 -12.51 -18.20 12.10
CA PHE A 837 -11.47 -18.02 13.12
C PHE A 837 -11.14 -16.56 13.44
N PRO A 838 -11.15 -15.61 12.48
CA PRO A 838 -10.97 -14.20 12.76
C PRO A 838 -11.91 -13.64 13.83
N VAL A 839 -13.17 -14.12 13.89
CA VAL A 839 -14.14 -13.69 14.93
C VAL A 839 -13.66 -14.11 16.33
N ILE A 840 -13.14 -15.33 16.46
CA ILE A 840 -12.58 -15.85 17.72
C ILE A 840 -11.31 -15.09 18.11
N VAL A 841 -10.42 -14.81 17.15
CA VAL A 841 -9.19 -14.06 17.42
C VAL A 841 -9.50 -12.63 17.84
N GLN A 842 -10.44 -11.96 17.17
CA GLN A 842 -10.92 -10.63 17.57
C GLN A 842 -11.49 -10.67 18.99
N PHE A 843 -12.29 -11.68 19.33
CA PHE A 843 -12.76 -11.87 20.69
C PHE A 843 -11.61 -12.00 21.69
N LEU A 844 -10.65 -12.89 21.45
CA LEU A 844 -9.51 -13.11 22.35
C LEU A 844 -8.69 -11.83 22.56
N LEU A 845 -8.43 -11.07 21.49
CA LEU A 845 -7.66 -9.82 21.55
C LEU A 845 -8.40 -8.73 22.32
N ILE A 846 -9.68 -8.51 22.01
CA ILE A 846 -10.47 -7.45 22.65
C ILE A 846 -10.79 -7.80 24.10
N ASN A 847 -10.94 -9.08 24.44
CA ASN A 847 -11.22 -9.52 25.81
C ASN A 847 -10.04 -9.26 26.77
N VAL A 848 -8.80 -9.10 26.25
CA VAL A 848 -7.65 -8.65 27.07
C VAL A 848 -7.92 -7.30 27.73
N LEU A 849 -8.67 -6.41 27.07
CA LEU A 849 -9.02 -5.09 27.62
C LEU A 849 -9.95 -5.14 28.83
N LYS A 850 -10.63 -6.28 29.03
CA LYS A 850 -11.49 -6.57 30.19
C LYS A 850 -10.76 -7.37 31.29
N SER A 851 -9.53 -7.81 31.03
CA SER A 851 -8.77 -8.68 31.94
C SER A 851 -8.18 -7.93 33.14
N SER A 852 -7.75 -8.69 34.15
CA SER A 852 -7.00 -8.16 35.31
C SER A 852 -5.59 -7.66 34.97
N ASN A 853 -5.10 -7.87 33.74
CA ASN A 853 -3.82 -7.34 33.28
C ASN A 853 -3.87 -5.83 32.99
N VAL A 854 -5.07 -5.25 32.87
CA VAL A 854 -5.27 -3.81 32.73
C VAL A 854 -5.32 -3.16 34.12
N PRO A 855 -4.54 -2.10 34.39
CA PRO A 855 -4.54 -1.40 35.67
C PRO A 855 -5.94 -1.01 36.13
N PHE A 856 -6.23 -1.25 37.42
CA PHE A 856 -7.57 -1.11 38.00
C PHE A 856 -8.24 0.25 37.72
N LEU A 857 -7.47 1.34 37.72
CA LEU A 857 -7.94 2.71 37.49
C LEU A 857 -8.51 2.95 36.07
N ILE A 858 -7.93 2.33 35.04
CA ILE A 858 -8.36 2.54 33.63
C ILE A 858 -9.27 1.42 33.12
N ARG A 859 -9.30 0.27 33.81
CA ARG A 859 -10.07 -0.90 33.42
C ARG A 859 -11.57 -0.64 33.19
N PRO A 860 -12.27 0.22 33.94
CA PRO A 860 -13.68 0.54 33.64
C PRO A 860 -13.86 1.16 32.24
N LEU A 861 -12.96 2.07 31.85
CA LEU A 861 -13.00 2.74 30.56
C LEU A 861 -12.65 1.77 29.42
N THR A 862 -11.58 0.99 29.56
CA THR A 862 -11.20 -0.01 28.53
C THR A 862 -12.26 -1.10 28.38
N SER A 863 -12.93 -1.47 29.47
CA SER A 863 -14.04 -2.43 29.45
C SER A 863 -15.27 -1.88 28.73
N LEU A 864 -15.57 -0.58 28.86
CA LEU A 864 -16.63 0.08 28.10
C LEU A 864 -16.33 0.07 26.59
N VAL A 865 -15.10 0.42 26.20
CA VAL A 865 -14.65 0.36 24.80
C VAL A 865 -14.76 -1.06 24.24
N ALA A 866 -14.25 -2.05 24.98
CA ALA A 866 -14.35 -3.45 24.60
C ALA A 866 -15.80 -3.91 24.43
N SER A 867 -16.69 -3.55 25.36
CA SER A 867 -18.12 -3.87 25.25
C SER A 867 -18.79 -3.24 24.03
N LYS A 868 -18.42 -2.01 23.64
CA LYS A 868 -18.94 -1.36 22.43
C LYS A 868 -18.44 -2.03 21.14
N ILE A 869 -17.18 -2.45 21.12
CA ILE A 869 -16.61 -3.23 19.99
C ILE A 869 -17.32 -4.58 19.87
N PHE A 870 -17.57 -5.26 21.00
CA PHE A 870 -18.35 -6.49 21.02
C PHE A 870 -19.74 -6.28 20.42
N SER A 871 -20.48 -5.26 20.86
CA SER A 871 -21.85 -5.03 20.38
C SER A 871 -21.95 -4.60 18.92
N LEU A 872 -20.99 -3.83 18.41
CA LEU A 872 -21.05 -3.27 17.05
C LEU A 872 -20.51 -4.21 15.98
N VAL A 873 -19.50 -5.02 16.30
CA VAL A 873 -18.72 -5.76 15.29
C VAL A 873 -18.67 -7.26 15.59
N ILE A 874 -18.21 -7.65 16.78
CA ILE A 874 -17.88 -9.07 17.03
C ILE A 874 -19.14 -9.91 17.24
N PHE A 875 -20.08 -9.45 18.07
CA PHE A 875 -21.30 -10.20 18.39
C PHE A 875 -22.23 -10.36 17.18
N PRO A 876 -22.53 -9.30 16.38
CA PRO A 876 -23.35 -9.47 15.17
C PRO A 876 -22.73 -10.44 14.15
N ASN A 877 -21.40 -10.47 14.03
CA ASN A 877 -20.71 -11.42 13.15
C ASN A 877 -20.78 -12.84 13.72
N ALA A 878 -20.55 -13.03 15.02
CA ALA A 878 -20.71 -14.33 15.68
C ALA A 878 -22.13 -14.90 15.46
N GLN A 879 -23.17 -14.07 15.59
CA GLN A 879 -24.56 -14.47 15.30
C GLN A 879 -24.73 -14.98 13.86
N LYS A 880 -24.20 -14.26 12.86
CA LYS A 880 -24.28 -14.67 11.45
C LYS A 880 -23.58 -16.01 11.20
N HIS A 881 -22.37 -16.17 11.74
CA HIS A 881 -21.59 -17.40 11.57
C HIS A 881 -22.25 -18.62 12.23
N LEU A 882 -22.72 -18.50 13.48
CA LEU A 882 -23.39 -19.61 14.16
C LEU A 882 -24.74 -19.93 13.51
N ALA A 883 -25.50 -18.93 13.06
CA ALA A 883 -26.73 -19.15 12.31
C ALA A 883 -26.48 -19.87 10.98
N MET A 884 -25.40 -19.54 10.27
CA MET A 884 -25.00 -20.22 9.04
C MET A 884 -24.64 -21.69 9.30
N LEU A 885 -23.83 -21.98 10.33
CA LEU A 885 -23.43 -23.34 10.69
C LEU A 885 -24.62 -24.18 11.16
N GLU A 886 -25.50 -23.62 11.98
CA GLU A 886 -26.79 -24.21 12.37
C GLU A 886 -27.62 -24.57 11.12
N ASN A 887 -27.68 -23.68 10.12
CA ASN A 887 -28.39 -23.95 8.87
C ASN A 887 -27.71 -25.02 8.02
N TYR A 888 -26.38 -25.06 7.97
CA TYR A 888 -25.63 -26.10 7.27
C TYR A 888 -25.94 -27.48 7.85
N LEU A 889 -26.01 -27.60 9.18
CA LEU A 889 -26.39 -28.85 9.86
C LEU A 889 -27.84 -29.24 9.56
N LYS A 890 -28.78 -28.27 9.57
CA LYS A 890 -30.20 -28.53 9.27
C LYS A 890 -30.45 -28.96 7.83
N THR A 891 -29.60 -28.54 6.90
CA THR A 891 -29.74 -28.77 5.46
C THR A 891 -28.69 -29.72 4.90
N ALA A 892 -27.94 -30.42 5.76
CA ALA A 892 -26.88 -31.31 5.33
C ALA A 892 -27.41 -32.39 4.35
N PRO A 893 -26.79 -32.56 3.17
CA PRO A 893 -27.27 -33.52 2.18
C PRO A 893 -27.32 -34.94 2.75
N GLY A 894 -28.47 -35.61 2.59
CA GLY A 894 -28.66 -36.98 3.08
C GLY A 894 -28.93 -37.09 4.58
N VAL A 895 -29.16 -35.98 5.28
CA VAL A 895 -29.50 -35.93 6.70
C VAL A 895 -30.89 -35.30 6.85
N SER A 896 -31.78 -35.93 7.62
CA SER A 896 -33.08 -35.31 7.94
C SER A 896 -32.88 -34.08 8.82
N ALA A 897 -33.76 -33.09 8.74
CA ALA A 897 -33.71 -31.92 9.62
C ALA A 897 -33.83 -32.36 11.09
N GLY A 898 -32.75 -32.19 11.87
CA GLY A 898 -32.65 -32.69 13.25
C GLY A 898 -32.12 -34.13 13.39
N GLY A 899 -31.78 -34.79 12.28
CA GLY A 899 -31.04 -36.05 12.27
C GLY A 899 -29.55 -35.82 12.51
N GLY A 900 -28.92 -36.66 13.31
CA GLY A 900 -27.56 -36.43 13.83
C GLY A 900 -26.38 -36.52 12.85
N GLY A 901 -26.38 -35.73 11.77
CA GLY A 901 -25.29 -35.63 10.77
C GLY A 901 -24.32 -34.47 10.99
N PHE A 902 -23.31 -34.39 10.13
CA PHE A 902 -22.21 -33.44 10.12
C PHE A 902 -22.42 -32.33 9.06
N LEU A 903 -21.50 -31.36 8.96
CA LEU A 903 -21.73 -30.16 8.12
C LEU A 903 -21.87 -30.48 6.62
N CYS A 904 -21.25 -31.56 6.17
CA CYS A 904 -21.22 -31.97 4.76
C CYS A 904 -22.18 -33.12 4.43
N GLY A 905 -22.77 -33.79 5.43
CA GLY A 905 -23.60 -34.98 5.21
C GLY A 905 -23.66 -35.87 6.45
N PRO A 906 -24.02 -37.16 6.32
CA PRO A 906 -24.22 -38.05 7.47
C PRO A 906 -22.93 -38.50 8.16
N GLU A 907 -21.77 -38.37 7.51
CA GLU A 907 -20.48 -38.87 8.01
C GLU A 907 -19.52 -37.72 8.37
N LEU A 908 -18.60 -37.99 9.32
CA LEU A 908 -17.53 -37.09 9.72
C LEU A 908 -16.56 -36.83 8.57
N THR A 909 -16.33 -35.56 8.22
CA THR A 909 -15.35 -35.14 7.22
C THR A 909 -14.15 -34.43 7.85
N ALA A 910 -13.08 -34.25 7.07
CA ALA A 910 -11.93 -33.46 7.54
C ALA A 910 -12.27 -31.97 7.78
N ALA A 911 -13.31 -31.44 7.15
CA ALA A 911 -13.80 -30.09 7.42
C ALA A 911 -14.44 -29.98 8.83
N ASP A 912 -15.14 -31.02 9.28
CA ASP A 912 -15.71 -31.09 10.62
C ASP A 912 -14.61 -31.13 11.69
N ILE A 913 -13.54 -31.90 11.43
CA ILE A 913 -12.33 -31.93 12.28
C ILE A 913 -11.67 -30.55 12.33
N LEU A 914 -11.51 -29.87 11.20
CA LEU A 914 -10.86 -28.56 11.13
C LEU A 914 -11.62 -27.47 11.90
N ILE A 915 -12.96 -27.41 11.78
CA ILE A 915 -13.76 -26.40 12.49
C ILE A 915 -13.93 -26.71 13.99
N SER A 916 -13.78 -27.98 14.39
CA SER A 916 -14.06 -28.46 15.74
C SER A 916 -13.35 -27.68 16.84
N PHE A 917 -12.06 -27.37 16.68
CA PHE A 917 -11.28 -26.63 17.67
C PHE A 917 -11.92 -25.28 18.00
N ALA A 918 -12.33 -24.51 16.99
CA ALA A 918 -12.92 -23.20 17.21
C ALA A 918 -14.24 -23.28 17.99
N LEU A 919 -15.10 -24.25 17.65
CA LEU A 919 -16.40 -24.42 18.31
C LEU A 919 -16.26 -24.97 19.73
N ILE A 920 -15.43 -26.01 19.92
CA ILE A 920 -15.24 -26.68 21.21
C ILE A 920 -14.53 -25.77 22.20
N THR A 921 -13.45 -25.11 21.80
CA THR A 921 -12.68 -24.23 22.69
C THR A 921 -13.51 -23.01 23.10
N ALA A 922 -14.22 -22.38 22.15
CA ALA A 922 -15.07 -21.24 22.47
C ALA A 922 -16.27 -21.60 23.37
N ASP A 923 -16.84 -22.81 23.23
CA ASP A 923 -17.86 -23.34 24.15
C ASP A 923 -17.28 -23.60 25.54
N ALA A 924 -16.12 -24.26 25.63
CA ALA A 924 -15.47 -24.59 26.90
C ALA A 924 -15.06 -23.34 27.71
N GLU A 925 -14.64 -22.26 27.03
CA GLU A 925 -14.29 -20.98 27.65
C GLU A 925 -15.50 -20.06 27.90
N ASN A 926 -16.72 -20.51 27.62
CA ASN A 926 -17.94 -19.70 27.68
C ASN A 926 -17.83 -18.39 26.84
N ALA A 927 -17.03 -18.42 25.77
CA ALA A 927 -16.71 -17.26 24.96
C ALA A 927 -17.97 -16.71 24.28
N TRP A 928 -18.80 -17.61 23.71
CA TRP A 928 -20.01 -17.23 22.99
C TRP A 928 -21.01 -16.43 23.83
N ASP A 929 -21.30 -16.89 25.05
CA ASP A 929 -22.24 -16.20 25.95
C ASP A 929 -21.63 -14.91 26.54
N SER A 930 -20.30 -14.80 26.58
CA SER A 930 -19.62 -13.58 27.03
C SER A 930 -19.60 -12.44 26.00
N MET A 931 -19.86 -12.74 24.72
CA MET A 931 -19.86 -11.74 23.64
C MET A 931 -21.12 -10.86 23.64
N GLY A 932 -22.26 -11.36 24.13
CA GLY A 932 -23.53 -10.64 24.11
C GLY A 932 -24.73 -11.51 24.49
N SER A 933 -25.93 -10.94 24.40
CA SER A 933 -27.18 -11.59 24.81
C SER A 933 -27.81 -12.39 23.67
N TRP A 934 -28.01 -13.69 23.88
CA TRP A 934 -28.60 -14.60 22.90
C TRP A 934 -30.11 -14.76 23.06
N PRO A 935 -30.86 -14.98 21.96
CA PRO A 935 -32.26 -15.41 22.04
C PRO A 935 -32.40 -16.69 22.89
N GLY A 936 -33.34 -16.71 23.84
CA GLY A 936 -33.50 -17.85 24.76
C GLY A 936 -32.49 -17.88 25.92
N GLY A 937 -31.66 -16.85 26.08
CA GLY A 937 -30.81 -16.64 27.26
C GLY A 937 -29.41 -17.26 27.19
N SER A 938 -29.13 -18.11 26.20
CA SER A 938 -27.79 -18.66 25.96
C SER A 938 -27.59 -19.02 24.48
N VAL A 939 -26.34 -19.10 24.04
CA VAL A 939 -25.98 -19.52 22.68
C VAL A 939 -26.52 -20.92 22.36
N LYS A 940 -26.60 -21.79 23.36
CA LYS A 940 -27.13 -23.17 23.23
C LYS A 940 -28.63 -23.17 22.98
N ALA A 941 -29.36 -22.26 23.61
CA ALA A 941 -30.79 -22.09 23.36
C ALA A 941 -31.05 -21.47 21.97
N ALA A 942 -30.18 -20.57 21.50
CA ALA A 942 -30.30 -19.96 20.19
C ALA A 942 -29.95 -20.91 19.02
N HIS A 943 -29.00 -21.83 19.23
CA HIS A 943 -28.47 -22.72 18.20
C HIS A 943 -28.41 -24.21 18.66
N PRO A 944 -29.56 -24.82 19.00
CA PRO A 944 -29.58 -26.14 19.65
C PRO A 944 -28.97 -27.25 18.79
N VAL A 945 -29.12 -27.21 17.46
CA VAL A 945 -28.60 -28.26 16.57
C VAL A 945 -27.08 -28.17 16.48
N LEU A 946 -26.53 -26.96 16.41
CA LEU A 946 -25.10 -26.71 16.39
C LEU A 946 -24.42 -27.20 17.68
N PHE A 947 -25.02 -26.95 18.85
CA PHE A 947 -24.42 -27.40 20.10
C PHE A 947 -24.62 -28.91 20.35
N GLU A 948 -25.67 -29.53 19.82
CA GLU A 948 -25.74 -30.99 19.76
C GLU A 948 -24.62 -31.58 18.87
N TYR A 949 -24.35 -30.94 17.73
CA TYR A 949 -23.22 -31.29 16.87
C TYR A 949 -21.86 -31.12 17.57
N VAL A 950 -21.66 -30.05 18.34
CA VAL A 950 -20.45 -29.86 19.17
C VAL A 950 -20.28 -31.00 20.18
N GLU A 951 -21.35 -31.42 20.85
CA GLU A 951 -21.31 -32.57 21.76
C GLU A 951 -21.03 -33.89 21.02
N ARG A 952 -21.50 -34.02 19.78
CA ARG A 952 -21.19 -35.18 18.93
C ARG A 952 -19.71 -35.25 18.58
N LEU A 953 -19.11 -34.13 18.15
CA LEU A 953 -17.67 -34.04 17.87
C LEU A 953 -16.84 -34.46 19.09
N LYS A 954 -17.21 -34.04 20.30
CA LYS A 954 -16.52 -34.41 21.56
C LYS A 954 -16.58 -35.91 21.87
N ARG A 955 -17.54 -36.65 21.30
CA ARG A 955 -17.72 -38.09 21.48
C ARG A 955 -17.05 -38.93 20.40
N GLU A 956 -16.53 -38.30 19.34
CA GLU A 956 -15.86 -39.01 18.27
C GLU A 956 -14.63 -39.78 18.82
N PRO A 957 -14.49 -41.09 18.52
CA PRO A 957 -13.40 -41.89 19.07
C PRO A 957 -12.02 -41.32 18.78
N GLY A 958 -11.78 -40.72 17.61
CA GLY A 958 -10.51 -40.08 17.30
C GLY A 958 -10.24 -38.85 18.13
N TYR A 959 -11.25 -38.02 18.39
CA TYR A 959 -11.11 -36.85 19.25
C TYR A 959 -10.71 -37.26 20.67
N LEU A 960 -11.37 -38.29 21.23
CA LEU A 960 -11.06 -38.81 22.57
C LEU A 960 -9.62 -39.33 22.68
N ARG A 961 -9.13 -40.08 21.67
CA ARG A 961 -7.73 -40.54 21.63
C ARG A 961 -6.73 -39.39 21.66
N VAL A 962 -6.99 -38.31 20.92
CA VAL A 962 -6.08 -37.15 20.93
C VAL A 962 -6.15 -36.40 22.25
N VAL A 963 -7.33 -36.26 22.86
CA VAL A 963 -7.46 -35.63 24.19
C VAL A 963 -6.65 -36.38 25.24
N GLU A 964 -6.71 -37.72 25.24
CA GLU A 964 -5.91 -38.56 26.13
C GLU A 964 -4.40 -38.39 25.87
N LYS A 965 -3.98 -38.48 24.61
CA LYS A 965 -2.58 -38.33 24.21
C LYS A 965 -2.02 -36.93 24.50
N VAL A 966 -2.83 -35.88 24.35
CA VAL A 966 -2.42 -34.51 24.68
C VAL A 966 -2.25 -34.33 26.19
N LYS A 967 -3.11 -34.95 27.01
CA LYS A 967 -2.90 -34.98 28.47
C LYS A 967 -1.58 -35.66 28.82
N GLU A 968 -1.26 -36.79 28.19
CA GLU A 968 0.02 -37.48 28.41
C GLU A 968 1.24 -36.62 28.01
N ILE A 969 1.15 -35.87 26.91
CA ILE A 969 2.25 -35.04 26.40
C ILE A 969 2.44 -33.76 27.22
N GLU A 970 1.35 -33.11 27.65
CA GLU A 970 1.40 -31.81 28.32
C GLU A 970 1.63 -31.93 29.84
N GLY A 971 1.32 -33.08 30.44
CA GLY A 971 1.54 -33.41 31.85
C GLY A 971 0.31 -33.19 32.71
#